data_AF-A0A4D9CTN8-F1
#
_entry.id   AF-A0A4D9CTN8-F1
#
_cell.length_a   1.000
_cell.length_b   1.000
_cell.length_c   1.000
_cell.angle_alpha   90.00
_cell.angle_beta   90.00
_cell.angle_gamma   90.00
#
_symmetry.space_group_name_H-M   'P 1'
#
loop_
_entity.id
_entity.type
_entity.pdbx_description
1 polymer ?
#
loop_
_entity_poly.entity_id
_entity_poly.type
_entity_poly.pdbx_seq_one_letter_code
_entity_poly.pdbx_strand_id
1 'polypeptide(L)'
;MRRDYGSFITPKRQRGPNLSSWALRGRDVFFWCALLAATCLLSCWRGTQTDELNRKPGIASRLRRRVASLPLRHQVLAQGKADIRRGDRQLGAPSSSRAGSWVWQRRKRAFDSPSERACKVFCEGELLRAVQTAGIFQDSKEFVDMSMRMDPEVVLKKFDALRPEERKDPGILAAFVSEHFSTPGSELVAIQPQDFTDSPSVLQSLTPGSSYYAWAQTLNQAFASLTRKVSDDVFLNPQRYSILRRTHPVVIPGGRFRESYYWDSYWIVLGLLACDMKDTARGLVQNLLDDVANFGFVPNGGRIYYLNRSQPPLLSEMVLALLEADAGLMEDADFVASATTLLDAEYTFWMEEGNHAVALEDKEGHAHVLNRYWTSTSYPRPESFKEDLASKSEANGTSKMYGGLFANIAAGAESGWDFSSRWIPPGPNGTFSMSAIETSNVLPVELNAYLYRMERNLARLHELQSSATLPKFPFRATNLRPSERKAADILTSPTAIKYSLSADKRALAMDKFMWDGESGMWRDYVIHSHAGRPSPGGGATSVSNFIPLWAGLTANPLVMDGSTKVAQAIATLKASALVQVGGLQTTVKSTREQWDRPNAWPPLQQLMIEGLVRTNMSEGIQLADELAKAWLESNYLGFANSGYMHEKYNAFIPGARGEGGEYYPQVGFGWTNGVVLHLLKIYGDSWAVLGDNAMLSEADEELSSRPAASAFDVSDVGSVEVEHTSITTREEGDRAVRERRERMMEIEGGGI
;
A
#
# COMPACT_ATOMS: atom_id res chain seq x y z
N MET A 1 -41.35 17.32 53.49
CA MET A 1 -41.06 17.86 54.84
C MET A 1 -40.21 19.11 54.68
N ARG A 2 -40.68 20.25 55.20
CA ARG A 2 -40.01 21.56 55.16
C ARG A 2 -38.80 21.58 56.11
N ARG A 3 -37.74 22.30 55.74
CA ARG A 3 -37.05 23.28 56.62
C ARG A 3 -36.04 24.14 55.83
N ASP A 4 -36.35 25.42 55.75
CA ASP A 4 -35.47 26.55 55.40
C ASP A 4 -34.57 26.94 56.58
N TYR A 5 -33.48 27.68 56.26
CA TYR A 5 -32.82 28.83 56.96
C TYR A 5 -31.37 28.87 56.43
N GLY A 6 -30.72 29.95 55.97
CA GLY A 6 -30.98 31.38 56.04
C GLY A 6 -29.66 32.13 56.30
N SER A 7 -29.06 32.69 55.24
CA SER A 7 -28.32 33.99 55.14
C SER A 7 -27.35 34.53 56.23
N PHE A 8 -26.14 34.89 55.72
CA PHE A 8 -25.30 36.10 55.96
C PHE A 8 -24.73 36.45 57.36
N ILE A 9 -23.42 36.77 57.39
CA ILE A 9 -22.80 37.98 58.01
C ILE A 9 -21.29 38.04 57.66
N THR A 10 -20.81 39.20 57.19
CA THR A 10 -19.42 39.70 57.32
C THR A 10 -19.44 40.87 58.31
N PRO A 11 -18.33 41.18 59.04
CA PRO A 11 -17.62 42.45 58.74
C PRO A 11 -16.12 42.59 59.13
N LYS A 12 -15.43 43.45 58.35
CA LYS A 12 -14.44 44.52 58.69
C LYS A 12 -12.96 44.25 59.10
N ARG A 13 -12.08 44.66 58.17
CA ARG A 13 -10.91 45.61 58.24
C ARG A 13 -10.17 45.85 59.57
N GLN A 14 -8.82 45.78 59.54
CA GLN A 14 -7.91 46.95 59.66
C GLN A 14 -6.40 46.64 59.41
N ARG A 15 -5.76 47.53 58.61
CA ARG A 15 -4.39 48.12 58.63
C ARG A 15 -3.11 47.26 58.48
N GLY A 16 -2.25 47.69 57.53
CA GLY A 16 -0.92 47.15 57.21
C GLY A 16 0.24 47.69 58.07
N PRO A 17 1.51 47.41 57.67
CA PRO A 17 2.30 48.46 57.00
C PRO A 17 3.16 48.04 55.78
N ASN A 18 3.36 49.06 54.95
CA ASN A 18 4.26 49.40 53.84
C ASN A 18 5.48 48.56 53.35
N LEU A 19 5.55 48.53 52.01
CA LEU A 19 6.66 48.85 51.07
C LEU A 19 8.00 48.10 51.15
N SER A 20 8.25 47.24 50.15
CA SER A 20 9.21 47.54 49.07
C SER A 20 9.27 46.42 48.02
N SER A 21 9.52 46.83 46.77
CA SER A 21 10.12 46.08 45.66
C SER A 21 9.21 45.55 44.53
N TRP A 22 9.57 45.98 43.31
CA TRP A 22 9.23 45.48 41.96
C TRP A 22 7.91 45.89 41.31
N ALA A 23 7.87 47.16 40.87
CA ALA A 23 7.19 47.55 39.64
C ALA A 23 8.07 47.16 38.43
N LEU A 24 7.52 46.41 37.46
CA LEU A 24 7.83 46.41 36.01
C LEU A 24 7.24 45.15 35.36
N ARG A 25 6.12 45.27 34.65
CA ARG A 25 5.75 44.49 33.44
C ARG A 25 4.42 45.00 32.87
N GLY A 26 4.48 46.14 32.20
CA GLY A 26 3.38 46.74 31.44
C GLY A 26 3.78 47.15 30.01
N ARG A 27 4.92 46.65 29.50
CA ARG A 27 5.48 47.03 28.20
C ARG A 27 5.40 45.95 27.11
N ASP A 28 5.09 44.71 27.45
CA ASP A 28 5.11 43.61 26.46
C ASP A 28 3.78 43.43 25.71
N VAL A 29 2.65 43.85 26.29
CA VAL A 29 1.33 43.71 25.62
C VAL A 29 1.14 44.75 24.51
N PHE A 30 1.70 45.95 24.66
CA PHE A 30 1.66 46.98 23.61
C PHE A 30 2.53 46.64 22.39
N PHE A 31 3.61 45.89 22.58
CA PHE A 31 4.51 45.51 21.48
C PHE A 31 3.86 44.47 20.54
N TRP A 32 3.15 43.49 21.11
CA TRP A 32 2.46 42.46 20.31
C TRP A 32 1.23 43.01 19.56
N CYS A 33 0.47 43.93 20.15
CA CYS A 33 -0.65 44.58 19.46
C CYS A 33 -0.17 45.50 18.31
N ALA A 34 0.96 46.18 18.47
CA ALA A 34 1.54 47.01 17.40
C ALA A 34 2.10 46.17 16.23
N LEU A 35 2.64 44.97 16.52
CA LEU A 35 3.18 44.07 15.50
C LEU A 35 2.06 43.42 14.65
N LEU A 36 0.93 43.08 15.28
CA LEU A 36 -0.28 42.59 14.60
C LEU A 36 -0.95 43.69 13.74
N ALA A 37 -1.00 44.92 14.23
CA ALA A 37 -1.52 46.05 13.46
C ALA A 37 -0.64 46.37 12.23
N ALA A 38 0.69 46.31 12.37
CA ALA A 38 1.63 46.53 11.28
C ALA A 38 1.58 45.44 10.20
N THR A 39 1.35 44.17 10.59
CA THR A 39 1.19 43.06 9.64
C THR A 39 -0.13 43.13 8.87
N CYS A 40 -1.23 43.55 9.50
CA CYS A 40 -2.49 43.82 8.80
C CYS A 40 -2.39 45.00 7.82
N LEU A 41 -1.70 46.08 8.20
CA LEU A 41 -1.49 47.25 7.30
C LEU A 41 -0.58 46.93 6.10
N LEU A 42 0.45 46.09 6.29
CA LEU A 42 1.30 45.59 5.20
C LEU A 42 0.58 44.61 4.26
N SER A 43 -0.48 43.95 4.73
CA SER A 43 -1.33 43.07 3.93
C SER A 43 -2.28 43.86 3.04
N CYS A 44 -2.84 44.97 3.56
CA CYS A 44 -3.71 45.87 2.79
C CYS A 44 -2.95 46.76 1.79
N TRP A 45 -1.68 47.06 2.02
CA TRP A 45 -0.88 47.91 1.11
C TRP A 45 -0.32 47.19 -0.12
N ARG A 46 -0.39 45.85 -0.18
CA ARG A 46 0.04 45.05 -1.36
C ARG A 46 -1.03 44.90 -2.44
N GLY A 47 -2.15 45.61 -2.29
CA GLY A 47 -3.28 45.62 -3.21
C GLY A 47 -3.47 46.92 -3.97
N THR A 48 -2.43 47.65 -4.37
CA THR A 48 -2.56 48.77 -5.32
C THR A 48 -1.31 48.93 -6.21
N GLN A 49 -1.59 48.89 -7.52
CA GLN A 49 -0.86 49.28 -8.74
C GLN A 49 0.68 49.47 -8.80
N THR A 50 1.17 49.03 -9.95
CA THR A 50 2.50 49.07 -10.56
C THR A 50 2.99 50.49 -10.92
N ASP A 51 4.30 50.57 -11.19
CA ASP A 51 5.04 51.67 -11.84
C ASP A 51 5.48 52.86 -10.99
N GLU A 52 6.48 52.67 -10.09
CA GLU A 52 7.46 53.75 -9.81
C GLU A 52 8.78 53.36 -9.09
N LEU A 53 9.08 52.07 -8.84
CA LEU A 53 10.25 51.68 -8.02
C LEU A 53 11.54 51.31 -8.78
N ASN A 54 11.62 51.58 -10.08
CA ASN A 54 12.81 51.31 -10.89
C ASN A 54 13.88 52.42 -10.89
N ARG A 55 13.94 53.27 -9.85
CA ARG A 55 15.01 54.29 -9.73
C ARG A 55 15.43 54.53 -8.28
N LYS A 56 16.40 53.75 -7.78
CA LYS A 56 17.44 54.16 -6.79
C LYS A 56 18.28 52.95 -6.32
N PRO A 57 19.58 52.86 -6.67
CA PRO A 57 20.45 51.81 -6.18
C PRO A 57 21.00 52.19 -4.79
N GLY A 58 20.59 51.48 -3.74
CA GLY A 58 21.15 51.72 -2.39
C GLY A 58 20.41 51.11 -1.20
N ILE A 59 19.16 50.64 -1.39
CA ILE A 59 18.36 50.06 -0.31
C ILE A 59 18.63 48.55 -0.14
N ALA A 60 18.87 47.83 -1.25
CA ALA A 60 19.15 46.38 -1.24
C ALA A 60 20.46 46.01 -0.53
N SER A 61 21.48 46.87 -0.54
CA SER A 61 22.77 46.60 0.09
C SER A 61 22.75 46.80 1.61
N ARG A 62 21.86 47.67 2.13
CA ARG A 62 21.69 47.89 3.58
C ARG A 62 20.83 46.81 4.23
N LEU A 63 19.86 46.24 3.50
CA LEU A 63 19.07 45.10 3.96
C LEU A 63 19.88 43.80 4.08
N ARG A 64 20.81 43.54 3.12
CA ARG A 64 21.68 42.35 3.18
C ARG A 64 22.64 42.35 4.37
N ARG A 65 23.14 43.53 4.81
CA ARG A 65 24.07 43.61 5.96
C ARG A 65 23.40 43.40 7.32
N ARG A 66 22.09 43.65 7.45
CA ARG A 66 21.35 43.42 8.71
C ARG A 66 20.88 41.97 8.89
N VAL A 67 20.74 41.21 7.81
CA VAL A 67 20.37 39.79 7.85
C VAL A 67 21.58 38.89 8.19
N ALA A 68 22.80 39.35 7.89
CA ALA A 68 24.04 38.62 8.17
C ALA A 68 24.50 38.66 9.64
N SER A 69 23.83 39.42 10.53
CA SER A 69 24.24 39.60 11.94
C SER A 69 23.30 38.94 12.95
N LEU A 70 22.51 37.94 12.55
CA LEU A 70 21.62 37.17 13.44
C LEU A 70 22.18 35.76 13.73
N PRO A 71 22.00 35.19 14.94
CA PRO A 71 22.52 33.86 15.28
C PRO A 71 21.91 32.73 14.44
N LEU A 72 22.71 31.68 14.18
CA LEU A 72 22.50 30.61 13.19
C LEU A 72 21.15 29.85 13.26
N ARG A 73 20.41 29.89 14.37
CA ARG A 73 19.14 29.17 14.54
C ARG A 73 17.95 29.76 13.77
N HIS A 74 18.12 30.94 13.15
CA HIS A 74 17.06 31.63 12.38
C HIS A 74 17.34 31.78 10.87
N GLN A 75 18.44 31.25 10.34
CA GLN A 75 18.74 31.32 8.90
C GLN A 75 18.06 30.22 8.07
N VAL A 76 17.63 29.11 8.70
CA VAL A 76 17.02 27.97 8.00
C VAL A 76 15.54 28.22 7.60
N LEU A 77 14.88 29.22 8.17
CA LEU A 77 13.46 29.52 7.87
C LEU A 77 13.22 30.59 6.80
N ALA A 78 14.28 31.19 6.23
CA ALA A 78 14.17 32.25 5.23
C ALA A 78 14.46 31.82 3.78
N GLN A 79 14.98 30.61 3.56
CA GLN A 79 15.21 30.07 2.20
C GLN A 79 14.09 29.16 1.67
N GLY A 80 13.13 28.77 2.52
CA GLY A 80 12.01 27.88 2.13
C GLY A 80 10.75 28.57 1.58
N LYS A 81 10.73 29.89 1.37
CA LYS A 81 9.51 30.62 0.94
C LYS A 81 9.68 31.54 -0.28
N ALA A 82 10.80 31.43 -1.01
CA ALA A 82 11.01 32.19 -2.25
C ALA A 82 10.70 31.40 -3.54
N ASP A 83 10.51 30.08 -3.48
CA ASP A 83 10.24 29.24 -4.67
C ASP A 83 8.75 28.97 -4.94
N ILE A 84 7.82 29.51 -4.14
CA ILE A 84 6.37 29.26 -4.29
C ILE A 84 5.67 30.27 -5.24
N ARG A 85 6.41 31.15 -5.93
CA ARG A 85 5.84 32.07 -6.97
C ARG A 85 6.65 32.14 -8.27
N ARG A 86 7.21 31.02 -8.71
CA ARG A 86 7.70 30.83 -10.10
C ARG A 86 7.29 29.47 -10.68
N GLY A 87 6.10 28.98 -10.30
CA GLY A 87 5.48 27.78 -10.87
C GLY A 87 4.42 28.06 -11.95
N ASP A 88 4.06 29.33 -12.18
CA ASP A 88 3.07 29.70 -13.19
C ASP A 88 3.75 30.35 -14.41
N ARG A 89 3.79 29.55 -15.48
CA ARG A 89 4.10 29.83 -16.90
C ARG A 89 5.22 28.92 -17.43
N GLN A 90 4.85 27.66 -17.69
CA GLN A 90 5.30 26.94 -18.89
C GLN A 90 4.47 25.66 -19.09
N LEU A 91 3.19 25.83 -19.44
CA LEU A 91 2.50 24.83 -20.28
C LEU A 91 2.75 25.22 -21.73
N GLY A 92 3.95 24.89 -22.22
CA GLY A 92 4.25 24.89 -23.64
C GLY A 92 3.79 23.56 -24.23
N ALA A 93 2.83 23.61 -25.16
CA ALA A 93 2.53 22.47 -26.04
C ALA A 93 3.84 21.96 -26.69
N PRO A 94 4.05 20.64 -26.81
CA PRO A 94 5.28 20.13 -27.41
C PRO A 94 5.30 20.50 -28.89
N SER A 95 6.27 21.31 -29.28
CA SER A 95 6.59 21.56 -30.67
C SER A 95 7.14 20.27 -31.30
N SER A 96 6.57 19.90 -32.43
CA SER A 96 6.98 18.77 -33.25
C SER A 96 8.38 19.01 -33.82
N SER A 97 9.38 18.25 -33.36
CA SER A 97 10.50 17.70 -34.15
C SER A 97 11.70 17.36 -33.26
N ARG A 98 11.73 16.13 -32.76
CA ARG A 98 12.95 15.32 -32.51
C ARG A 98 12.49 13.92 -32.09
N ALA A 99 13.06 12.90 -32.71
CA ALA A 99 12.82 11.50 -32.35
C ALA A 99 12.94 11.32 -30.82
N GLY A 100 11.90 10.75 -30.21
CA GLY A 100 11.69 10.76 -28.77
C GLY A 100 12.84 10.15 -27.98
N SER A 101 13.49 10.96 -27.15
CA SER A 101 14.42 10.48 -26.13
C SER A 101 13.61 9.83 -25.01
N TRP A 102 13.78 8.53 -24.84
CA TRP A 102 13.20 7.76 -23.76
C TRP A 102 13.96 8.08 -22.46
N VAL A 103 13.28 8.56 -21.42
CA VAL A 103 13.89 8.96 -20.15
C VAL A 103 13.18 8.28 -18.98
N TRP A 104 13.96 7.50 -18.22
CA TRP A 104 13.57 7.01 -16.90
C TRP A 104 13.77 8.15 -15.89
N GLN A 105 12.67 8.68 -15.33
CA GLN A 105 12.79 9.83 -14.43
C GLN A 105 13.06 9.39 -13.00
N ARG A 106 14.12 9.99 -12.44
CA ARG A 106 14.59 9.79 -11.08
C ARG A 106 14.01 10.85 -10.15
N ARG A 107 13.72 10.46 -8.90
CA ARG A 107 13.55 11.45 -7.82
C ARG A 107 14.92 11.91 -7.36
N LYS A 108 15.10 13.23 -7.18
CA LYS A 108 16.38 13.90 -6.86
C LYS A 108 17.08 13.38 -5.59
N ARG A 109 16.37 12.66 -4.70
CA ARG A 109 16.91 12.12 -3.44
C ARG A 109 17.17 10.61 -3.46
N ALA A 110 16.77 9.90 -4.52
CA ALA A 110 16.54 8.46 -4.42
C ALA A 110 17.77 7.56 -4.63
N PHE A 111 18.90 8.09 -5.11
CA PHE A 111 20.04 7.24 -5.46
C PHE A 111 21.30 7.67 -4.74
N ASP A 112 21.90 6.73 -4.01
CA ASP A 112 23.33 6.83 -3.72
C ASP A 112 24.14 6.62 -5.02
N SER A 113 25.39 7.08 -5.02
CA SER A 113 26.27 6.98 -6.19
C SER A 113 26.39 5.55 -6.76
N PRO A 114 26.48 4.48 -5.94
CA PRO A 114 26.44 3.10 -6.46
C PRO A 114 25.16 2.74 -7.21
N SER A 115 24.00 3.06 -6.66
CA SER A 115 22.71 2.73 -7.29
C SER A 115 22.54 3.48 -8.62
N GLU A 116 23.04 4.73 -8.74
CA GLU A 116 23.03 5.46 -10.01
C GLU A 116 23.85 4.75 -11.10
N ARG A 117 24.96 4.12 -10.71
CA ARG A 117 25.81 3.35 -11.63
C ARG A 117 25.13 2.06 -12.07
N ALA A 118 24.53 1.32 -11.14
CA ALA A 118 23.78 0.11 -11.44
C ALA A 118 22.58 0.38 -12.38
N CYS A 119 21.89 1.51 -12.20
CA CYS A 119 20.75 1.86 -13.05
C CYS A 119 21.09 2.06 -14.53
N LYS A 120 22.34 2.37 -14.89
CA LYS A 120 22.77 2.44 -16.30
C LYS A 120 22.70 1.10 -17.03
N VAL A 121 22.55 0.00 -16.29
CA VAL A 121 22.41 -1.36 -16.81
C VAL A 121 20.99 -1.89 -16.56
N PHE A 122 20.44 -1.65 -15.37
CA PHE A 122 19.18 -2.28 -14.96
C PHE A 122 17.93 -1.40 -15.05
N CYS A 123 18.06 -0.08 -15.22
CA CYS A 123 16.92 0.85 -15.25
C CYS A 123 16.76 1.55 -16.61
N GLU A 124 17.88 1.87 -17.26
CA GLU A 124 17.94 2.60 -18.51
C GLU A 124 19.13 2.12 -19.36
N GLY A 125 19.22 2.62 -20.60
CA GLY A 125 20.39 2.42 -21.46
C GLY A 125 20.19 1.43 -22.62
N GLU A 126 21.20 1.36 -23.49
CA GLU A 126 21.15 0.55 -24.71
C GLU A 126 21.25 -0.95 -24.40
N LEU A 127 22.06 -1.34 -23.39
CA LEU A 127 22.21 -2.74 -22.98
C LEU A 127 20.88 -3.34 -22.52
N LEU A 128 20.18 -2.67 -21.58
CA LEU A 128 18.85 -3.09 -21.14
C LEU A 128 17.90 -3.27 -22.31
N ARG A 129 17.81 -2.25 -23.18
CA ARG A 129 16.92 -2.28 -24.33
C ARG A 129 17.28 -3.43 -25.29
N ALA A 130 18.57 -3.64 -25.57
CA ALA A 130 19.02 -4.69 -26.49
C ALA A 130 18.67 -6.07 -25.95
N VAL A 131 18.97 -6.35 -24.68
CA VAL A 131 18.65 -7.63 -24.04
C VAL A 131 17.15 -7.88 -24.00
N GLN A 132 16.36 -6.89 -23.56
CA GLN A 132 14.91 -7.04 -23.44
C GLN A 132 14.22 -7.23 -24.80
N THR A 133 14.62 -6.45 -25.82
CA THR A 133 13.99 -6.53 -27.16
C THR A 133 14.45 -7.71 -27.99
N ALA A 134 15.61 -8.30 -27.67
CA ALA A 134 16.06 -9.54 -28.29
C ALA A 134 15.26 -10.77 -27.83
N GLY A 135 14.50 -10.66 -26.73
CA GLY A 135 13.63 -11.74 -26.26
C GLY A 135 14.39 -13.00 -25.81
N ILE A 136 15.64 -12.84 -25.34
CA ILE A 136 16.47 -13.99 -24.91
C ILE A 136 15.92 -14.68 -23.64
N PHE A 137 15.08 -13.98 -22.87
CA PHE A 137 14.38 -14.51 -21.69
C PHE A 137 12.86 -14.44 -21.87
N GLN A 138 12.14 -15.45 -21.35
CA GLN A 138 10.68 -15.48 -21.37
C GLN A 138 10.06 -14.46 -20.42
N ASP A 139 10.72 -14.12 -19.31
CA ASP A 139 10.29 -13.09 -18.36
C ASP A 139 11.25 -11.88 -18.43
N SER A 140 10.72 -10.68 -18.65
CA SER A 140 11.52 -9.44 -18.64
C SER A 140 12.24 -9.21 -17.31
N LYS A 141 11.71 -9.72 -16.20
CA LYS A 141 12.32 -9.57 -14.87
C LYS A 141 13.62 -10.38 -14.71
N GLU A 142 13.81 -11.43 -15.51
CA GLU A 142 14.96 -12.32 -15.37
C GLU A 142 16.29 -11.59 -15.50
N PHE A 143 16.45 -10.73 -16.51
CA PHE A 143 17.69 -9.97 -16.73
C PHE A 143 17.94 -8.91 -15.65
N VAL A 144 16.89 -8.18 -15.23
CA VAL A 144 17.04 -7.08 -14.27
C VAL A 144 17.23 -7.57 -12.83
N ASP A 145 16.95 -8.84 -12.56
CA ASP A 145 17.24 -9.51 -11.29
C ASP A 145 18.65 -10.11 -11.22
N MET A 146 19.39 -10.15 -12.34
CA MET A 146 20.75 -10.67 -12.34
C MET A 146 21.72 -9.74 -11.60
N SER A 147 22.84 -10.30 -11.14
CA SER A 147 23.98 -9.53 -10.65
C SER A 147 25.07 -9.43 -11.71
N MET A 148 25.74 -8.27 -11.80
CA MET A 148 26.90 -8.12 -12.67
C MET A 148 28.15 -8.75 -12.03
N ARG A 149 28.92 -9.51 -12.80
CA ARG A 149 30.21 -10.08 -12.33
C ARG A 149 31.32 -9.03 -12.18
N MET A 150 31.12 -7.85 -12.76
CA MET A 150 32.07 -6.73 -12.79
C MET A 150 31.32 -5.42 -12.59
N ASP A 151 32.06 -4.34 -12.36
CA ASP A 151 31.47 -3.00 -12.26
C ASP A 151 30.77 -2.58 -13.57
N PRO A 152 29.67 -1.79 -13.48
CA PRO A 152 28.82 -1.45 -14.62
C PRO A 152 29.57 -0.75 -15.75
N GLU A 153 30.58 0.08 -15.46
CA GLU A 153 31.40 0.73 -16.49
C GLU A 153 32.21 -0.26 -17.32
N VAL A 154 32.65 -1.37 -16.72
CA VAL A 154 33.37 -2.43 -17.42
C VAL A 154 32.41 -3.22 -18.29
N VAL A 155 31.24 -3.60 -17.76
CA VAL A 155 30.20 -4.31 -18.50
C VAL A 155 29.72 -3.48 -19.70
N LEU A 156 29.41 -2.20 -19.49
CA LEU A 156 28.97 -1.29 -20.55
C LEU A 156 30.07 -1.07 -21.60
N LYS A 157 31.34 -0.92 -21.19
CA LYS A 157 32.45 -0.82 -22.15
C LYS A 157 32.60 -2.08 -23.01
N LYS A 158 32.40 -3.27 -22.42
CA LYS A 158 32.40 -4.54 -23.19
C LYS A 158 31.22 -4.61 -24.15
N PHE A 159 30.03 -4.19 -23.73
CA PHE A 159 28.86 -4.11 -24.60
C PHE A 159 29.07 -3.12 -25.76
N ASP A 160 29.65 -1.95 -25.46
CA ASP A 160 29.95 -0.91 -26.45
C ASP A 160 31.00 -1.36 -27.48
N ALA A 161 31.83 -2.36 -27.15
CA ALA A 161 32.78 -2.95 -28.08
C ALA A 161 32.13 -3.88 -29.11
N LEU A 162 30.89 -4.35 -28.88
CA LEU A 162 30.12 -5.10 -29.88
C LEU A 162 29.71 -4.18 -31.04
N ARG A 163 29.75 -4.70 -32.26
CA ARG A 163 29.28 -4.00 -33.46
C ARG A 163 27.76 -3.79 -33.41
N PRO A 164 27.20 -2.76 -34.05
CA PRO A 164 25.76 -2.47 -34.00
C PRO A 164 24.84 -3.63 -34.43
N GLU A 165 25.30 -4.48 -35.35
CA GLU A 165 24.62 -5.70 -35.78
C GLU A 165 24.68 -6.82 -34.72
N GLU A 166 25.79 -6.94 -34.00
CA GLU A 166 25.99 -7.93 -32.93
C GLU A 166 25.11 -7.61 -31.73
N ARG A 167 24.90 -6.31 -31.43
CA ARG A 167 23.98 -5.84 -30.38
C ARG A 167 22.51 -6.13 -30.66
N LYS A 168 22.17 -6.69 -31.83
CA LYS A 168 20.81 -7.10 -32.21
C LYS A 168 20.68 -8.61 -32.38
N ASP A 169 21.80 -9.35 -32.31
CA ASP A 169 21.80 -10.79 -32.49
C ASP A 169 21.48 -11.48 -31.15
N PRO A 170 20.37 -12.24 -31.05
CA PRO A 170 19.99 -12.89 -29.79
C PRO A 170 21.03 -13.88 -29.27
N GLY A 171 21.74 -14.59 -30.15
CA GLY A 171 22.76 -15.56 -29.75
C GLY A 171 23.99 -14.90 -29.14
N ILE A 172 24.45 -13.79 -29.73
CA ILE A 172 25.56 -13.00 -29.19
C ILE A 172 25.16 -12.35 -27.87
N LEU A 173 23.96 -11.78 -27.78
CA LEU A 173 23.47 -11.18 -26.54
C LEU A 173 23.31 -12.21 -25.41
N ALA A 174 22.81 -13.41 -25.71
CA ALA A 174 22.73 -14.48 -24.72
C ALA A 174 24.11 -14.91 -24.22
N ALA A 175 25.09 -15.04 -25.12
CA ALA A 175 26.49 -15.33 -24.74
C ALA A 175 27.09 -14.19 -23.89
N PHE A 176 26.86 -12.93 -24.26
CA PHE A 176 27.31 -11.76 -23.52
C PHE A 176 26.74 -11.73 -22.10
N VAL A 177 25.42 -11.98 -21.95
CA VAL A 177 24.77 -12.02 -20.65
C VAL A 177 25.33 -13.16 -19.79
N SER A 178 25.46 -14.37 -20.35
CA SER A 178 26.03 -15.54 -19.66
C SER A 178 27.47 -15.29 -19.16
N GLU A 179 28.30 -14.60 -19.95
CA GLU A 179 29.69 -14.30 -19.57
C GLU A 179 29.79 -13.24 -18.46
N HIS A 180 28.87 -12.28 -18.41
CA HIS A 180 29.04 -11.07 -17.59
C HIS A 180 28.07 -10.93 -16.42
N PHE A 181 27.04 -11.76 -16.36
CA PHE A 181 26.02 -11.75 -15.31
C PHE A 181 25.94 -13.10 -14.60
N SER A 182 25.49 -13.07 -13.35
CA SER A 182 25.17 -14.28 -12.57
C SER A 182 23.68 -14.58 -12.66
N THR A 183 23.30 -15.78 -12.24
CA THR A 183 21.89 -16.19 -12.18
C THR A 183 21.11 -15.28 -11.22
N PRO A 184 19.88 -14.90 -11.56
CA PRO A 184 19.08 -14.04 -10.69
C PRO A 184 18.81 -14.72 -9.35
N GLY A 185 18.76 -13.94 -8.26
CA GLY A 185 18.62 -14.46 -6.89
C GLY A 185 19.93 -14.84 -6.19
N SER A 186 21.07 -14.81 -6.89
CA SER A 186 22.42 -15.03 -6.31
C SER A 186 22.77 -14.08 -5.15
N GLU A 187 22.09 -12.94 -5.09
CA GLU A 187 22.24 -11.88 -4.11
C GLU A 187 21.53 -12.13 -2.77
N LEU A 188 20.72 -13.20 -2.68
CA LEU A 188 19.98 -13.59 -1.47
C LEU A 188 20.49 -14.90 -0.90
N VAL A 189 20.56 -14.96 0.43
CA VAL A 189 20.98 -16.16 1.19
C VAL A 189 19.82 -16.65 2.04
N ALA A 190 19.47 -17.92 1.94
CA ALA A 190 18.50 -18.56 2.82
C ALA A 190 18.98 -18.59 4.27
N ILE A 191 18.11 -18.21 5.20
CA ILE A 191 18.38 -18.24 6.63
C ILE A 191 17.15 -18.72 7.38
N GLN A 192 17.38 -19.31 8.55
CA GLN A 192 16.33 -19.63 9.51
C GLN A 192 16.10 -18.41 10.43
N PRO A 193 14.85 -17.97 10.63
CA PRO A 193 14.54 -16.94 11.61
C PRO A 193 14.99 -17.37 13.02
N GLN A 194 15.60 -16.45 13.78
CA GLN A 194 16.13 -16.78 15.11
C GLN A 194 15.02 -17.03 16.13
N ASP A 195 13.88 -16.39 15.96
CA ASP A 195 12.67 -16.46 16.78
C ASP A 195 11.66 -17.50 16.26
N PHE A 196 12.06 -18.35 15.30
CA PHE A 196 11.22 -19.43 14.80
C PHE A 196 10.94 -20.48 15.91
N THR A 197 9.71 -20.98 15.94
CA THR A 197 9.28 -22.09 16.80
C THR A 197 8.32 -23.01 16.07
N ASP A 198 8.40 -24.31 16.30
CA ASP A 198 7.47 -25.32 15.77
C ASP A 198 6.11 -25.31 16.47
N SER A 199 5.99 -24.61 17.60
CA SER A 199 4.77 -24.56 18.43
C SER A 199 4.31 -23.13 18.72
N PRO A 200 4.02 -22.32 17.67
CA PRO A 200 3.59 -20.94 17.87
C PRO A 200 2.16 -20.84 18.40
N SER A 201 1.80 -19.66 18.91
CA SER A 201 0.50 -19.36 19.51
C SER A 201 -0.69 -19.57 18.58
N VAL A 202 -0.53 -19.40 17.26
CA VAL A 202 -1.59 -19.74 16.29
C VAL A 202 -2.07 -21.19 16.41
N LEU A 203 -1.17 -22.14 16.74
CA LEU A 203 -1.56 -23.55 16.93
C LEU A 203 -2.35 -23.78 18.22
N GLN A 204 -2.26 -22.87 19.20
CA GLN A 204 -3.03 -22.95 20.44
C GLN A 204 -4.49 -22.55 20.23
N SER A 205 -4.79 -21.81 19.17
CA SER A 205 -6.15 -21.46 18.73
C SER A 205 -6.80 -22.53 17.84
N LEU A 206 -6.17 -23.70 17.71
CA LEU A 206 -6.59 -24.77 16.82
C LEU A 206 -6.66 -26.11 17.56
N THR A 207 -7.69 -26.88 17.28
CA THR A 207 -7.89 -28.23 17.80
C THR A 207 -6.74 -29.14 17.34
N PRO A 208 -5.91 -29.69 18.26
CA PRO A 208 -4.79 -30.55 17.91
C PRO A 208 -5.22 -31.77 17.11
N GLY A 209 -4.51 -32.07 16.02
CA GLY A 209 -4.81 -33.20 15.14
C GLY A 209 -5.83 -32.92 14.03
N SER A 210 -6.48 -31.75 14.04
CA SER A 210 -7.35 -31.32 12.93
C SER A 210 -6.56 -31.01 11.64
N SER A 211 -7.25 -31.02 10.51
CA SER A 211 -6.70 -30.61 9.20
C SER A 211 -6.09 -29.19 9.24
N TYR A 212 -6.79 -28.24 9.85
CA TYR A 212 -6.30 -26.86 10.01
C TYR A 212 -5.08 -26.76 10.93
N TYR A 213 -4.98 -27.60 11.96
CA TYR A 213 -3.79 -27.66 12.80
C TYR A 213 -2.56 -28.10 11.99
N ALA A 214 -2.66 -29.21 11.24
CA ALA A 214 -1.56 -29.70 10.40
C ALA A 214 -1.19 -28.72 9.28
N TRP A 215 -2.19 -28.06 8.69
CA TRP A 215 -1.99 -27.03 7.68
C TRP A 215 -1.26 -25.81 8.26
N ALA A 216 -1.68 -25.31 9.43
CA ALA A 216 -1.02 -24.19 10.10
C ALA A 216 0.44 -24.50 10.46
N GLN A 217 0.76 -25.74 10.86
CA GLN A 217 2.14 -26.18 11.06
C GLN A 217 2.97 -26.06 9.77
N THR A 218 2.38 -26.48 8.64
CA THR A 218 3.04 -26.39 7.33
C THR A 218 3.26 -24.94 6.92
N LEU A 219 2.28 -24.06 7.12
CA LEU A 219 2.40 -22.62 6.81
C LEU A 219 3.41 -21.91 7.70
N ASN A 220 3.52 -22.30 8.96
CA ASN A 220 4.56 -21.81 9.87
C ASN A 220 5.96 -22.13 9.34
N GLN A 221 6.19 -23.38 8.91
CA GLN A 221 7.45 -23.80 8.26
C GLN A 221 7.71 -23.05 6.96
N ALA A 222 6.66 -22.74 6.20
CA ALA A 222 6.80 -21.98 4.95
C ALA A 222 7.44 -20.61 5.19
N PHE A 223 7.10 -19.89 6.27
CA PHE A 223 7.76 -18.61 6.59
C PHE A 223 9.26 -18.77 6.86
N ALA A 224 9.66 -19.81 7.57
CA ALA A 224 11.08 -20.12 7.74
C ALA A 224 11.76 -20.38 6.39
N SER A 225 11.11 -21.14 5.50
CA SER A 225 11.63 -21.44 4.15
C SER A 225 11.70 -20.24 3.20
N LEU A 226 10.88 -19.21 3.43
CA LEU A 226 10.83 -17.98 2.62
C LEU A 226 11.72 -16.86 3.17
N THR A 227 12.31 -17.04 4.35
CA THR A 227 13.19 -16.03 4.95
C THR A 227 14.56 -16.02 4.26
N ARG A 228 15.00 -14.84 3.85
CA ARG A 228 16.28 -14.59 3.18
C ARG A 228 17.01 -13.43 3.89
N LYS A 229 18.32 -13.37 3.74
CA LYS A 229 19.11 -12.16 3.98
C LYS A 229 19.77 -11.71 2.68
N VAL A 230 20.00 -10.41 2.55
CA VAL A 230 20.85 -9.86 1.50
C VAL A 230 22.30 -10.30 1.75
N SER A 231 22.98 -10.78 0.71
CA SER A 231 24.37 -11.25 0.82
C SER A 231 25.35 -10.12 1.14
N ASP A 232 26.46 -10.45 1.80
CA ASP A 232 27.49 -9.46 2.18
C ASP A 232 28.10 -8.76 0.95
N ASP A 233 28.17 -9.42 -0.20
CA ASP A 233 28.72 -8.83 -1.43
C ASP A 233 27.88 -7.66 -1.95
N VAL A 234 26.57 -7.65 -1.71
CA VAL A 234 25.70 -6.50 -2.06
C VAL A 234 26.09 -5.26 -1.26
N PHE A 235 26.56 -5.42 -0.01
CA PHE A 235 27.03 -4.30 0.80
C PHE A 235 28.40 -3.81 0.36
N LEU A 236 29.28 -4.71 -0.11
CA LEU A 236 30.63 -4.38 -0.57
C LEU A 236 30.64 -3.80 -2.00
N ASN A 237 29.76 -4.29 -2.87
CA ASN A 237 29.72 -3.97 -4.29
C ASN A 237 28.31 -3.56 -4.79
N PRO A 238 27.60 -2.62 -4.12
CA PRO A 238 26.21 -2.30 -4.44
C PRO A 238 25.98 -1.85 -5.90
N GLN A 239 27.00 -1.28 -6.55
CA GLN A 239 26.94 -0.88 -7.95
C GLN A 239 26.72 -2.04 -8.94
N ARG A 240 26.87 -3.30 -8.50
CA ARG A 240 26.75 -4.49 -9.34
C ARG A 240 25.36 -5.13 -9.29
N TYR A 241 24.49 -4.63 -8.44
CA TYR A 241 23.23 -5.27 -8.09
C TYR A 241 22.05 -4.35 -8.36
N SER A 242 20.92 -4.96 -8.74
CA SER A 242 19.64 -4.26 -8.71
C SER A 242 18.96 -4.32 -7.35
N ILE A 243 19.25 -5.31 -6.51
CA ILE A 243 18.66 -5.44 -5.17
C ILE A 243 19.16 -4.32 -4.24
N LEU A 244 18.26 -3.78 -3.43
CA LEU A 244 18.59 -2.78 -2.42
C LEU A 244 19.24 -3.44 -1.21
N ARG A 245 20.18 -2.71 -0.60
CA ARG A 245 20.83 -3.13 0.66
C ARG A 245 19.81 -3.10 1.78
N ARG A 246 19.64 -4.24 2.47
CA ARG A 246 18.76 -4.39 3.63
C ARG A 246 19.45 -5.21 4.69
N THR A 247 19.60 -4.63 5.88
CA THR A 247 20.40 -5.15 6.99
C THR A 247 19.66 -6.23 7.76
N HIS A 248 18.33 -6.23 7.74
CA HIS A 248 17.51 -7.23 8.41
C HIS A 248 17.03 -8.31 7.43
N PRO A 249 16.70 -9.52 7.94
CA PRO A 249 16.02 -10.54 7.16
C PRO A 249 14.80 -10.00 6.41
N VAL A 250 14.56 -10.55 5.22
CA VAL A 250 13.36 -10.30 4.43
C VAL A 250 12.62 -11.63 4.23
N VAL A 251 11.30 -11.56 4.16
CA VAL A 251 10.47 -12.69 3.71
C VAL A 251 10.07 -12.38 2.28
N ILE A 252 10.44 -13.25 1.35
CA ILE A 252 10.05 -13.09 -0.06
C ILE A 252 8.66 -13.70 -0.29
N PRO A 253 7.86 -13.17 -1.23
CA PRO A 253 6.55 -13.76 -1.54
C PRO A 253 6.65 -15.19 -2.08
N GLY A 254 7.60 -15.48 -2.98
CA GLY A 254 7.80 -16.81 -3.59
C GLY A 254 7.97 -16.75 -5.11
N GLY A 255 8.59 -17.76 -5.70
CA GLY A 255 8.80 -17.88 -7.16
C GLY A 255 9.68 -16.78 -7.75
N ARG A 256 9.17 -16.04 -8.74
CA ARG A 256 9.88 -14.92 -9.41
C ARG A 256 10.08 -13.70 -8.50
N PHE A 257 9.31 -13.59 -7.42
CA PHE A 257 9.36 -12.48 -6.49
C PHE A 257 10.47 -12.70 -5.47
N ARG A 258 11.67 -12.23 -5.81
CA ARG A 258 12.93 -12.44 -5.07
C ARG A 258 13.39 -11.19 -4.33
N GLU A 259 12.43 -10.38 -3.90
CA GLU A 259 12.63 -9.20 -3.07
C GLU A 259 11.40 -9.03 -2.18
N SER A 260 11.52 -8.26 -1.10
CA SER A 260 10.31 -7.88 -0.35
C SER A 260 9.59 -6.75 -1.08
N TYR A 261 8.27 -6.86 -1.12
CA TYR A 261 7.34 -5.88 -1.66
C TYR A 261 6.69 -5.11 -0.52
N TYR A 262 6.37 -3.84 -0.75
CA TYR A 262 5.93 -2.96 0.31
C TYR A 262 4.59 -3.41 0.91
N TRP A 263 3.50 -3.42 0.15
CA TRP A 263 2.20 -3.70 0.76
C TRP A 263 2.02 -5.17 1.14
N ASP A 264 2.59 -6.14 0.40
CA ASP A 264 2.64 -7.57 0.72
C ASP A 264 3.16 -7.81 2.14
N SER A 265 4.16 -7.01 2.53
CA SER A 265 4.80 -7.07 3.84
C SER A 265 3.80 -6.90 4.99
N TYR A 266 2.67 -6.22 4.79
CA TYR A 266 1.67 -6.05 5.84
C TYR A 266 1.09 -7.39 6.27
N TRP A 267 0.63 -8.19 5.31
CA TRP A 267 0.04 -9.50 5.60
C TRP A 267 1.10 -10.52 6.03
N ILE A 268 2.31 -10.41 5.51
CA ILE A 268 3.45 -11.20 6.00
C ILE A 268 3.71 -10.87 7.49
N VAL A 269 3.75 -9.60 7.88
CA VAL A 269 3.91 -9.19 9.29
C VAL A 269 2.78 -9.73 10.16
N LEU A 270 1.51 -9.66 9.70
CA LEU A 270 0.40 -10.26 10.45
C LEU A 270 0.57 -11.78 10.64
N GLY A 271 1.06 -12.48 9.61
CA GLY A 271 1.36 -13.91 9.67
C GLY A 271 2.52 -14.24 10.63
N LEU A 272 3.63 -13.51 10.52
CA LEU A 272 4.79 -13.66 11.42
C LEU A 272 4.38 -13.45 12.88
N LEU A 273 3.55 -12.43 13.16
CA LEU A 273 3.00 -12.17 14.49
C LEU A 273 2.00 -13.24 14.96
N ALA A 274 1.27 -13.89 14.05
CA ALA A 274 0.45 -15.05 14.39
C ALA A 274 1.33 -16.25 14.80
N CYS A 275 2.51 -16.36 14.18
CA CYS A 275 3.52 -17.38 14.43
C CYS A 275 4.56 -17.03 15.52
N ASP A 276 4.31 -15.99 16.33
CA ASP A 276 5.23 -15.51 17.39
C ASP A 276 6.62 -15.07 16.92
N MET A 277 6.85 -14.88 15.62
CA MET A 277 8.10 -14.39 15.04
C MET A 277 8.18 -12.86 15.06
N LYS A 278 8.18 -12.28 16.28
CA LYS A 278 8.12 -10.83 16.51
C LYS A 278 9.40 -10.10 16.08
N ASP A 279 10.57 -10.69 16.30
CA ASP A 279 11.86 -10.08 15.94
C ASP A 279 12.03 -10.08 14.43
N THR A 280 11.60 -11.14 13.76
CA THR A 280 11.59 -11.21 12.30
C THR A 280 10.61 -10.20 11.71
N ALA A 281 9.41 -10.06 12.28
CA ALA A 281 8.46 -9.03 11.88
C ALA A 281 9.01 -7.62 12.10
N ARG A 282 9.67 -7.36 13.24
CA ARG A 282 10.34 -6.09 13.55
C ARG A 282 11.44 -5.78 12.53
N GLY A 283 12.29 -6.76 12.20
CA GLY A 283 13.36 -6.59 11.22
C GLY A 283 12.83 -6.26 9.83
N LEU A 284 11.73 -6.91 9.42
CA LEU A 284 11.07 -6.60 8.15
C LEU A 284 10.57 -5.15 8.13
N VAL A 285 9.90 -4.68 9.19
CA VAL A 285 9.41 -3.30 9.29
C VAL A 285 10.57 -2.30 9.35
N GLN A 286 11.67 -2.66 10.02
CA GLN A 286 12.87 -1.83 10.07
C GLN A 286 13.48 -1.62 8.69
N ASN A 287 13.54 -2.66 7.85
CA ASN A 287 13.99 -2.50 6.46
C ASN A 287 13.14 -1.48 5.68
N LEU A 288 11.82 -1.46 5.87
CA LEU A 288 10.93 -0.50 5.20
C LEU A 288 11.08 0.92 5.78
N LEU A 289 11.28 1.05 7.09
CA LEU A 289 11.63 2.33 7.73
C LEU A 289 12.96 2.87 7.20
N ASP A 290 13.96 2.01 7.03
CA ASP A 290 15.25 2.37 6.44
C ASP A 290 15.10 2.79 4.98
N ASP A 291 14.20 2.17 4.21
CA ASP A 291 13.86 2.63 2.87
C ASP A 291 13.30 4.07 2.90
N VAL A 292 12.41 4.39 3.84
CA VAL A 292 11.94 5.78 4.02
C VAL A 292 13.09 6.72 4.41
N ALA A 293 13.99 6.29 5.28
CA ALA A 293 15.15 7.09 5.68
C ALA A 293 16.07 7.41 4.48
N ASN A 294 16.26 6.44 3.59
CA ASN A 294 17.15 6.56 2.43
C ASN A 294 16.50 7.29 1.25
N PHE A 295 15.22 7.05 1.00
CA PHE A 295 14.55 7.46 -0.24
C PHE A 295 13.41 8.47 -0.03
N GLY A 296 12.95 8.66 1.21
CA GLY A 296 11.80 9.48 1.58
C GLY A 296 10.45 8.76 1.49
N PHE A 297 10.43 7.50 1.04
CA PHE A 297 9.25 6.67 0.90
C PHE A 297 9.66 5.20 0.81
N VAL A 298 8.70 4.29 0.93
CA VAL A 298 8.94 2.86 0.68
C VAL A 298 8.77 2.57 -0.81
N PRO A 299 9.79 2.08 -1.53
CA PRO A 299 9.65 1.70 -2.94
C PRO A 299 8.75 0.47 -3.09
N ASN A 300 8.17 0.29 -4.29
CA ASN A 300 7.31 -0.85 -4.62
C ASN A 300 7.89 -2.19 -4.15
N GLY A 301 9.17 -2.43 -4.44
CA GLY A 301 9.92 -3.55 -3.92
C GLY A 301 11.39 -3.19 -3.70
N GLY A 302 12.14 -4.12 -3.11
CA GLY A 302 13.54 -3.97 -2.73
C GLY A 302 14.54 -3.93 -3.90
N ARG A 303 14.24 -3.24 -5.01
CA ARG A 303 15.10 -3.14 -6.21
C ARG A 303 15.20 -1.70 -6.72
N ILE A 304 16.35 -1.33 -7.30
CA ILE A 304 16.62 0.04 -7.77
C ILE A 304 15.66 0.53 -8.87
N TYR A 305 15.14 -0.36 -9.72
CA TYR A 305 14.18 0.00 -10.77
C TYR A 305 12.76 0.27 -10.23
N TYR A 306 12.53 0.03 -8.93
CA TYR A 306 11.33 0.44 -8.20
C TYR A 306 11.45 1.82 -7.55
N LEU A 307 12.64 2.45 -7.52
CA LEU A 307 12.86 3.76 -6.88
C LEU A 307 12.16 4.96 -7.56
N ASN A 308 11.35 4.71 -8.59
CA ASN A 308 10.49 5.73 -9.20
C ASN A 308 9.02 5.68 -8.70
N ARG A 309 8.63 4.63 -7.95
CA ARG A 309 7.24 4.40 -7.53
C ARG A 309 7.15 3.65 -6.20
N SER A 310 6.09 3.91 -5.44
CA SER A 310 5.79 3.25 -4.17
C SER A 310 4.84 2.05 -4.36
N GLN A 311 4.04 1.77 -3.33
CA GLN A 311 2.93 0.82 -3.28
C GLN A 311 1.91 1.31 -2.22
N PRO A 312 0.75 0.65 -2.04
CA PRO A 312 -0.23 1.05 -1.03
C PRO A 312 0.36 1.26 0.38
N PRO A 313 0.16 2.44 1.02
CA PRO A 313 0.96 2.84 2.17
C PRO A 313 0.47 2.25 3.50
N LEU A 314 0.96 1.04 3.82
CA LEU A 314 0.58 0.28 5.01
C LEU A 314 1.67 0.24 6.10
N LEU A 315 2.79 0.96 5.97
CA LEU A 315 3.87 0.92 6.98
C LEU A 315 3.40 1.34 8.37
N SER A 316 2.53 2.35 8.47
CA SER A 316 1.96 2.77 9.75
C SER A 316 1.10 1.70 10.42
N GLU A 317 0.43 0.85 9.62
CA GLU A 317 -0.32 -0.31 10.13
C GLU A 317 0.63 -1.38 10.67
N MET A 318 1.73 -1.64 9.96
CA MET A 318 2.74 -2.61 10.39
C MET A 318 3.39 -2.18 11.71
N VAL A 319 3.79 -0.91 11.83
CA VAL A 319 4.36 -0.35 13.08
C VAL A 319 3.39 -0.53 14.23
N LEU A 320 2.11 -0.17 14.07
CA LEU A 320 1.13 -0.36 15.14
C LEU A 320 0.86 -1.84 15.46
N ALA A 321 0.83 -2.72 14.45
CA ALA A 321 0.69 -4.15 14.68
C ALA A 321 1.83 -4.72 15.54
N LEU A 322 3.07 -4.26 15.32
CA LEU A 322 4.23 -4.61 16.15
C LEU A 322 4.09 -4.10 17.58
N LEU A 323 3.80 -2.80 17.76
CA LEU A 323 3.67 -2.22 19.10
C LEU A 323 2.55 -2.89 19.91
N GLU A 324 1.46 -3.27 19.26
CA GLU A 324 0.34 -3.95 19.92
C GLU A 324 0.65 -5.42 20.24
N ALA A 325 1.57 -6.05 19.51
CA ALA A 325 2.01 -7.43 19.75
C ALA A 325 3.16 -7.52 20.78
N ASP A 326 3.89 -6.44 21.01
CA ASP A 326 5.05 -6.39 21.90
C ASP A 326 5.01 -5.14 22.80
N ALA A 327 4.57 -5.34 24.05
CA ALA A 327 4.56 -4.29 25.07
C ALA A 327 5.96 -3.74 25.38
N GLY A 328 7.01 -4.56 25.27
CA GLY A 328 8.38 -4.09 25.48
C GLY A 328 8.84 -3.14 24.37
N LEU A 329 8.47 -3.43 23.12
CA LEU A 329 8.72 -2.54 21.99
C LEU A 329 7.93 -1.23 22.09
N MET A 330 6.73 -1.25 22.68
CA MET A 330 5.95 -0.05 22.97
C MET A 330 6.66 0.89 23.96
N GLU A 331 7.46 0.34 24.87
CA GLU A 331 8.27 1.09 25.84
C GLU A 331 9.63 1.53 25.28
N ASP A 332 10.04 1.02 24.11
CA ASP A 332 11.26 1.42 23.38
C ASP A 332 11.05 2.82 22.75
N ALA A 333 11.34 3.84 23.55
CA ALA A 333 11.15 5.25 23.16
C ALA A 333 11.95 5.63 21.90
N ASP A 334 13.11 5.02 21.68
CA ASP A 334 13.96 5.30 20.52
C ASP A 334 13.36 4.71 19.25
N PHE A 335 12.88 3.46 19.30
CA PHE A 335 12.17 2.85 18.18
C PHE A 335 10.89 3.64 17.84
N VAL A 336 10.04 3.92 18.83
CA VAL A 336 8.80 4.67 18.61
C VAL A 336 9.10 6.05 18.02
N ALA A 337 10.12 6.75 18.51
CA ALA A 337 10.47 8.06 17.99
C ALA A 337 11.03 8.04 16.57
N SER A 338 11.89 7.07 16.27
CA SER A 338 12.44 6.89 14.93
C SER A 338 11.35 6.51 13.93
N ALA A 339 10.52 5.51 14.27
CA ALA A 339 9.41 5.06 13.43
C ALA A 339 8.39 6.20 13.17
N THR A 340 8.04 6.98 14.20
CA THR A 340 7.13 8.13 14.04
C THR A 340 7.71 9.18 13.10
N THR A 341 9.00 9.51 13.24
CA THR A 341 9.69 10.49 12.39
C THR A 341 9.75 10.04 10.93
N LEU A 342 9.99 8.76 10.70
CA LEU A 342 10.06 8.21 9.34
C LEU A 342 8.66 8.11 8.72
N LEU A 343 7.63 7.74 9.48
CA LEU A 343 6.25 7.79 9.00
C LEU A 343 5.78 9.22 8.67
N ASP A 344 6.24 10.25 9.41
CA ASP A 344 6.02 11.65 9.02
C ASP A 344 6.63 11.93 7.63
N ALA A 345 7.84 11.43 7.36
CA ALA A 345 8.51 11.60 6.06
C ALA A 345 7.77 10.88 4.92
N GLU A 346 7.29 9.65 5.15
CA GLU A 346 6.49 8.94 4.17
C GLU A 346 5.16 9.66 3.89
N TYR A 347 4.49 10.17 4.92
CA TYR A 347 3.29 10.98 4.73
C TYR A 347 3.57 12.25 3.92
N THR A 348 4.71 12.91 4.15
CA THR A 348 5.18 14.03 3.31
C THR A 348 5.37 13.61 1.86
N PHE A 349 5.89 12.42 1.56
CA PHE A 349 5.98 11.92 0.18
C PHE A 349 4.61 11.90 -0.51
N TRP A 350 3.57 11.36 0.16
CA TRP A 350 2.22 11.28 -0.41
C TRP A 350 1.55 12.65 -0.55
N MET A 351 1.82 13.58 0.36
CA MET A 351 1.12 14.86 0.40
C MET A 351 1.82 16.00 -0.37
N GLU A 352 3.15 15.96 -0.47
CA GLU A 352 3.94 17.08 -0.97
C GLU A 352 4.81 16.72 -2.18
N GLU A 353 5.11 15.44 -2.40
CA GLU A 353 5.96 15.01 -3.51
C GLU A 353 5.17 14.34 -4.65
N GLY A 354 5.73 14.33 -5.85
CA GLY A 354 5.28 13.44 -6.93
C GLY A 354 3.86 13.63 -7.47
N ASN A 355 3.21 14.79 -7.30
CA ASN A 355 1.84 15.05 -7.80
C ASN A 355 0.78 14.01 -7.34
N HIS A 356 1.02 13.34 -6.21
CA HIS A 356 0.06 12.40 -5.62
C HIS A 356 -1.14 13.13 -5.04
N ALA A 357 -0.93 14.23 -4.30
CA ALA A 357 -2.00 15.06 -3.76
C ALA A 357 -2.64 15.93 -4.85
N VAL A 358 -3.98 15.84 -4.95
CA VAL A 358 -4.81 16.56 -5.91
C VAL A 358 -5.81 17.42 -5.15
N ALA A 359 -5.78 18.73 -5.42
CA ALA A 359 -6.75 19.67 -4.88
C ALA A 359 -8.06 19.60 -5.69
N LEU A 360 -9.18 19.47 -4.99
CA LEU A 360 -10.53 19.50 -5.53
C LEU A 360 -11.31 20.65 -4.91
N GLU A 361 -12.31 21.17 -5.63
CA GLU A 361 -13.23 22.18 -5.13
C GLU A 361 -14.63 21.57 -5.04
N ASP A 362 -15.30 21.74 -3.90
CA ASP A 362 -16.69 21.30 -3.75
C ASP A 362 -17.68 22.31 -4.37
N LYS A 363 -18.98 21.98 -4.36
CA LYS A 363 -20.03 22.83 -4.93
C LYS A 363 -20.14 24.20 -4.23
N GLU A 364 -19.64 24.30 -3.01
CA GLU A 364 -19.66 25.51 -2.20
C GLU A 364 -18.36 26.33 -2.33
N GLY A 365 -17.39 25.88 -3.14
CA GLY A 365 -16.12 26.56 -3.37
C GLY A 365 -15.03 26.25 -2.34
N HIS A 366 -15.23 25.26 -1.47
CA HIS A 366 -14.20 24.86 -0.51
C HIS A 366 -13.21 23.90 -1.13
N ALA A 367 -11.92 24.12 -0.85
CA ALA A 367 -10.85 23.25 -1.29
C ALA A 367 -10.70 22.01 -0.40
N HIS A 368 -10.57 20.85 -1.05
CA HIS A 368 -10.32 19.55 -0.45
C HIS A 368 -9.09 18.91 -1.11
N VAL A 369 -8.45 17.95 -0.43
CA VAL A 369 -7.32 17.23 -0.99
C VAL A 369 -7.57 15.73 -0.88
N LEU A 370 -7.41 15.04 -2.00
CA LEU A 370 -7.38 13.58 -2.11
C LEU A 370 -6.15 13.16 -2.91
N ASN A 371 -5.78 11.89 -2.83
CA ASN A 371 -4.55 11.38 -3.44
C ASN A 371 -4.81 10.40 -4.58
N ARG A 372 -3.84 10.29 -5.49
CA ARG A 372 -3.75 9.29 -6.57
C ARG A 372 -2.41 8.57 -6.56
N TYR A 373 -2.39 7.40 -7.19
CA TYR A 373 -1.14 6.80 -7.65
C TYR A 373 -0.59 7.60 -8.82
N TRP A 374 0.72 7.83 -8.80
CA TRP A 374 1.42 8.64 -9.78
C TRP A 374 2.86 8.18 -9.92
N THR A 375 3.24 7.89 -11.16
CA THR A 375 4.65 7.71 -11.53
C THR A 375 4.96 8.59 -12.71
N SER A 376 6.10 9.29 -12.66
CA SER A 376 6.56 10.07 -13.79
C SER A 376 7.61 9.26 -14.55
N THR A 377 7.27 8.71 -15.71
CA THR A 377 8.24 8.03 -16.58
C THR A 377 7.79 8.10 -18.02
N SER A 378 8.75 8.26 -18.92
CA SER A 378 8.52 8.08 -20.36
C SER A 378 9.09 6.74 -20.85
N TYR A 379 9.69 5.96 -19.95
CA TYR A 379 10.39 4.71 -20.18
C TYR A 379 9.54 3.51 -19.77
N PRO A 380 9.59 2.36 -20.49
CA PRO A 380 8.97 1.11 -20.06
C PRO A 380 9.52 0.68 -18.69
N ARG A 381 8.71 -0.04 -17.91
CA ARG A 381 9.17 -0.69 -16.68
C ARG A 381 10.30 -1.67 -17.00
N PRO A 382 11.47 -1.59 -16.34
CA PRO A 382 12.58 -2.50 -16.63
C PRO A 382 12.24 -3.98 -16.43
N GLU A 383 11.38 -4.29 -15.45
CA GLU A 383 10.96 -5.65 -15.13
C GLU A 383 9.85 -6.21 -16.02
N SER A 384 9.23 -5.36 -16.85
CA SER A 384 8.15 -5.72 -17.79
C SER A 384 8.34 -4.97 -19.13
N PHE A 385 9.60 -4.91 -19.59
CA PHE A 385 10.01 -3.97 -20.64
C PHE A 385 9.36 -4.27 -22.00
N LYS A 386 9.34 -5.53 -22.41
CA LYS A 386 8.76 -5.93 -23.70
C LYS A 386 7.23 -5.90 -23.66
N GLU A 387 6.63 -6.21 -22.51
CA GLU A 387 5.18 -6.17 -22.26
C GLU A 387 4.66 -4.73 -22.39
N ASP A 388 5.34 -3.78 -21.75
CA ASP A 388 5.04 -2.35 -21.83
C ASP A 388 5.18 -1.84 -23.28
N LEU A 389 6.22 -2.25 -24.00
CA LEU A 389 6.40 -1.88 -25.42
C LEU A 389 5.28 -2.46 -26.32
N ALA A 390 4.84 -3.68 -26.07
CA ALA A 390 3.73 -4.29 -26.79
C ALA A 390 2.44 -3.48 -26.58
N SER A 391 2.15 -3.08 -25.34
CA SER A 391 0.99 -2.22 -25.00
C SER A 391 1.01 -0.89 -25.76
N LYS A 392 2.20 -0.31 -25.99
CA LYS A 392 2.34 0.91 -26.80
C LYS A 392 2.07 0.66 -28.29
N SER A 393 2.47 -0.49 -28.82
CA SER A 393 2.27 -0.82 -30.23
C SER A 393 0.80 -0.96 -30.60
N GLU A 394 -0.06 -1.30 -29.62
CA GLU A 394 -1.51 -1.38 -29.77
C GLU A 394 -2.22 -0.01 -29.71
N ALA A 395 -1.52 1.05 -29.29
CA ALA A 395 -2.08 2.39 -29.21
C ALA A 395 -2.25 3.02 -30.61
N ASN A 396 -3.47 2.96 -31.16
CA ASN A 396 -3.85 3.64 -32.40
C ASN A 396 -3.90 5.17 -32.23
N GLY A 397 -2.73 5.82 -32.25
CA GLY A 397 -2.63 7.27 -32.33
C GLY A 397 -2.94 8.04 -31.03
N THR A 398 -2.75 9.35 -31.10
CA THR A 398 -2.48 10.29 -29.98
C THR A 398 -3.60 10.41 -28.94
N SER A 399 -3.75 9.45 -28.03
CA SER A 399 -4.37 9.73 -26.73
C SER A 399 -3.39 10.53 -25.88
N LYS A 400 -3.76 11.77 -25.50
CA LYS A 400 -3.00 12.59 -24.55
C LYS A 400 -3.32 12.14 -23.13
N MET A 401 -2.86 10.94 -22.77
CA MET A 401 -2.95 10.44 -21.40
C MET A 401 -2.16 11.35 -20.46
N TYR A 402 -2.73 11.66 -19.31
CA TYR A 402 -2.05 12.45 -18.29
C TYR A 402 -0.79 11.68 -17.84
N GLY A 403 0.40 12.27 -17.98
CA GLY A 403 1.68 11.60 -17.73
C GLY A 403 2.20 10.68 -18.86
N GLY A 404 1.34 10.26 -19.80
CA GLY A 404 1.67 9.31 -20.89
C GLY A 404 1.44 7.84 -20.52
N LEU A 405 1.47 6.95 -21.53
CA LEU A 405 1.14 5.53 -21.37
C LEU A 405 1.99 4.84 -20.29
N PHE A 406 3.32 4.91 -20.38
CA PHE A 406 4.21 4.23 -19.42
C PHE A 406 4.09 4.77 -17.99
N ALA A 407 3.80 6.06 -17.83
CA ALA A 407 3.51 6.65 -16.53
C ALA A 407 2.24 6.03 -15.91
N ASN A 408 1.18 5.82 -16.69
CA ASN A 408 -0.06 5.20 -16.21
C ASN A 408 0.10 3.70 -15.93
N ILE A 409 0.87 3.00 -16.76
CA ILE A 409 1.26 1.60 -16.50
C ILE A 409 2.05 1.51 -15.18
N ALA A 410 3.08 2.33 -15.00
CA ALA A 410 3.88 2.33 -13.78
C ALA A 410 3.07 2.77 -12.55
N ALA A 411 2.14 3.72 -12.69
CA ALA A 411 1.19 4.08 -11.62
C ALA A 411 0.20 2.93 -11.33
N GLY A 412 -0.15 2.12 -12.34
CA GLY A 412 -0.91 0.88 -12.16
C GLY A 412 -0.16 -0.09 -11.25
N ALA A 413 1.14 -0.28 -11.47
CA ALA A 413 1.99 -1.07 -10.58
C ALA A 413 2.16 -0.43 -9.18
N GLU A 414 2.20 0.90 -9.08
CA GLU A 414 2.20 1.62 -7.79
C GLU A 414 0.90 1.39 -7.00
N SER A 415 -0.22 1.11 -7.68
CA SER A 415 -1.47 0.78 -6.99
C SER A 415 -1.47 -0.62 -6.36
N GLY A 416 -0.53 -1.48 -6.77
CA GLY A 416 -0.55 -2.92 -6.50
C GLY A 416 -1.58 -3.70 -7.31
N TRP A 417 -2.42 -3.02 -8.12
CA TRP A 417 -3.44 -3.62 -8.98
C TRP A 417 -3.02 -3.56 -10.46
N ASP A 418 -1.87 -4.15 -10.78
CA ASP A 418 -1.31 -4.29 -12.13
C ASP A 418 -1.70 -5.64 -12.77
N PHE A 419 -2.70 -5.71 -13.66
CA PHE A 419 -3.62 -4.64 -14.06
C PHE A 419 -5.07 -5.00 -13.80
N SER A 420 -5.95 -4.03 -14.02
CA SER A 420 -7.38 -4.12 -13.74
C SER A 420 -8.18 -3.23 -14.68
N SER A 421 -9.39 -3.67 -15.04
CA SER A 421 -10.45 -2.88 -15.65
C SER A 421 -10.80 -1.62 -14.86
N ARG A 422 -10.40 -1.57 -13.60
CA ARG A 422 -10.50 -0.38 -12.75
C ARG A 422 -9.72 0.83 -13.28
N TRP A 423 -8.55 0.59 -13.88
CA TRP A 423 -7.69 1.64 -14.44
C TRP A 423 -7.85 1.82 -15.94
N ILE A 424 -8.53 0.87 -16.59
CA ILE A 424 -8.64 0.78 -18.04
C ILE A 424 -10.09 1.09 -18.41
N PRO A 425 -10.37 2.23 -19.05
CA PRO A 425 -11.71 2.55 -19.50
C PRO A 425 -12.15 1.54 -20.57
N PRO A 426 -13.43 1.14 -20.58
CA PRO A 426 -13.94 0.24 -21.61
C PRO A 426 -13.92 0.94 -22.97
N GLY A 427 -13.42 0.23 -23.99
CA GLY A 427 -13.48 0.66 -25.39
C GLY A 427 -14.89 0.59 -25.99
N PRO A 428 -15.07 1.00 -27.26
CA PRO A 428 -16.39 1.10 -27.90
C PRO A 428 -17.23 -0.18 -27.89
N ASN A 429 -16.56 -1.34 -27.88
CA ASN A 429 -17.20 -2.66 -27.87
C ASN A 429 -17.21 -3.30 -26.47
N GLY A 430 -16.93 -2.54 -25.41
CA GLY A 430 -16.78 -3.05 -24.04
C GLY A 430 -15.47 -3.82 -23.79
N THR A 431 -14.53 -3.77 -24.74
CA THR A 431 -13.20 -4.40 -24.62
C THR A 431 -12.26 -3.54 -23.78
N PHE A 432 -11.38 -4.16 -23.01
CA PHE A 432 -10.35 -3.48 -22.23
C PHE A 432 -9.00 -3.63 -22.93
N SER A 433 -8.27 -2.52 -23.07
CA SER A 433 -6.95 -2.51 -23.69
C SER A 433 -5.96 -1.78 -22.78
N MET A 434 -4.81 -2.39 -22.51
CA MET A 434 -3.73 -1.76 -21.76
C MET A 434 -3.24 -0.47 -22.41
N SER A 435 -3.39 -0.33 -23.73
CA SER A 435 -3.10 0.92 -24.44
C SER A 435 -3.96 2.11 -23.99
N ALA A 436 -5.05 1.87 -23.25
CA ALA A 436 -6.02 2.86 -22.79
C ALA A 436 -5.90 3.20 -21.29
N ILE A 437 -4.98 2.56 -20.56
CA ILE A 437 -4.84 2.73 -19.10
C ILE A 437 -4.63 4.20 -18.69
N GLU A 438 -5.39 4.65 -17.69
CA GLU A 438 -5.39 6.03 -17.21
C GLU A 438 -5.33 6.17 -15.68
N THR A 439 -4.59 5.28 -15.01
CA THR A 439 -4.46 5.23 -13.54
C THR A 439 -4.23 6.59 -12.88
N SER A 440 -3.40 7.45 -13.47
CA SER A 440 -3.08 8.78 -12.95
C SER A 440 -4.24 9.80 -13.04
N ASN A 441 -5.31 9.48 -13.75
CA ASN A 441 -6.54 10.28 -13.85
C ASN A 441 -7.58 9.90 -12.77
N VAL A 442 -7.29 8.87 -11.96
CA VAL A 442 -8.20 8.32 -10.96
C VAL A 442 -7.70 8.67 -9.56
N LEU A 443 -8.60 9.16 -8.70
CA LEU A 443 -8.39 9.24 -7.25
C LEU A 443 -9.01 7.99 -6.62
N PRO A 444 -8.21 7.01 -6.18
CA PRO A 444 -8.72 5.73 -5.72
C PRO A 444 -9.27 5.79 -4.29
N VAL A 445 -10.39 5.10 -4.04
CA VAL A 445 -11.04 5.04 -2.73
C VAL A 445 -10.13 4.44 -1.65
N GLU A 446 -9.49 3.30 -1.95
CA GLU A 446 -8.59 2.56 -1.07
C GLU A 446 -7.34 3.37 -0.73
N LEU A 447 -6.72 4.08 -1.68
CA LEU A 447 -5.54 4.90 -1.37
C LEU A 447 -5.88 5.97 -0.33
N ASN A 448 -7.03 6.61 -0.49
CA ASN A 448 -7.48 7.63 0.45
C ASN A 448 -7.94 7.01 1.79
N ALA A 449 -8.44 5.78 1.78
CA ALA A 449 -8.70 5.01 2.99
C ALA A 449 -7.40 4.63 3.74
N TYR A 450 -6.33 4.23 3.02
CA TYR A 450 -5.01 3.95 3.60
C TYR A 450 -4.38 5.21 4.19
N LEU A 451 -4.45 6.34 3.49
CA LEU A 451 -3.92 7.61 4.02
C LEU A 451 -4.74 8.13 5.20
N TYR A 452 -6.06 7.91 5.22
CA TYR A 452 -6.88 8.18 6.40
C TYR A 452 -6.38 7.38 7.60
N ARG A 453 -6.12 6.08 7.42
CA ARG A 453 -5.54 5.23 8.47
C ARG A 453 -4.15 5.69 8.88
N MET A 454 -3.28 6.06 7.93
CA MET A 454 -1.96 6.62 8.23
C MET A 454 -2.04 7.89 9.08
N GLU A 455 -2.95 8.83 8.76
CA GLU A 455 -3.17 10.05 9.55
C GLU A 455 -3.65 9.72 10.97
N ARG A 456 -4.57 8.76 11.13
CA ARG A 456 -5.02 8.29 12.45
C ARG A 456 -3.89 7.62 13.23
N ASN A 457 -3.03 6.85 12.55
CA ASN A 457 -1.90 6.16 13.15
C ASN A 457 -0.78 7.13 13.56
N LEU A 458 -0.51 8.15 12.75
CA LEU A 458 0.41 9.23 13.13
C LEU A 458 -0.11 10.01 14.34
N ALA A 459 -1.43 10.29 14.40
CA ALA A 459 -2.01 10.90 15.59
C ALA A 459 -1.78 10.03 16.85
N ARG A 460 -1.92 8.70 16.73
CA ARG A 460 -1.63 7.74 17.81
C ARG A 460 -0.19 7.77 18.27
N LEU A 461 0.73 7.70 17.33
CA LEU A 461 2.16 7.60 17.61
C LEU A 461 2.69 8.89 18.25
N HIS A 462 2.31 10.05 17.72
CA HIS A 462 2.67 11.36 18.30
C HIS A 462 2.09 11.58 19.71
N GLU A 463 0.93 11.01 20.01
CA GLU A 463 0.35 11.07 21.36
C GLU A 463 1.01 10.06 22.31
N LEU A 464 1.36 8.86 21.84
CA LEU A 464 2.12 7.86 22.62
C LEU A 464 3.44 8.45 23.11
N GLN A 465 4.18 9.17 22.25
CA GLN A 465 5.41 9.86 22.62
C GLN A 465 5.21 10.92 23.72
N SER A 466 4.01 11.47 23.84
CA SER A 466 3.70 12.55 24.78
C SER A 466 3.09 12.07 26.10
N SER A 467 2.34 10.96 26.06
CA SER A 467 1.55 10.43 27.19
C SER A 467 2.09 9.13 27.80
N ALA A 468 3.09 8.50 27.17
CA ALA A 468 3.66 7.20 27.56
C ALA A 468 2.65 6.03 27.59
N THR A 469 1.46 6.23 27.01
CA THR A 469 0.45 5.18 26.82
C THR A 469 -0.08 5.27 25.40
N LEU A 470 -0.13 4.15 24.68
CA LEU A 470 -0.67 4.16 23.31
C LEU A 470 -2.17 4.44 23.41
N PRO A 471 -2.68 5.56 22.86
CA PRO A 471 -4.11 5.83 22.94
C PRO A 471 -4.86 4.71 22.23
N LYS A 472 -5.77 4.09 22.98
CA LYS A 472 -6.75 3.18 22.41
C LYS A 472 -7.77 4.05 21.69
N PHE A 473 -7.45 4.46 20.47
CA PHE A 473 -8.53 4.88 19.59
C PHE A 473 -9.42 3.66 19.35
N PRO A 474 -10.74 3.82 19.35
CA PRO A 474 -11.67 2.72 19.15
C PRO A 474 -11.57 2.22 17.70
N PHE A 475 -10.52 1.45 17.40
CA PHE A 475 -10.27 0.86 16.09
C PHE A 475 -9.79 -0.59 16.19
N ARG A 476 -9.36 -1.05 17.37
CA ARG A 476 -9.03 -2.47 17.62
C ARG A 476 -9.76 -3.09 18.82
N ALA A 477 -10.65 -2.35 19.48
CA ALA A 477 -11.36 -2.83 20.65
C ALA A 477 -12.82 -3.15 20.30
N THR A 478 -13.09 -4.41 19.97
CA THR A 478 -14.43 -4.97 19.74
C THR A 478 -15.35 -4.92 20.98
N ASN A 479 -14.95 -4.29 22.10
CA ASN A 479 -15.67 -4.39 23.38
C ASN A 479 -15.76 -3.10 24.23
N LEU A 480 -15.52 -1.90 23.71
CA LEU A 480 -15.60 -0.67 24.54
C LEU A 480 -17.01 -0.06 24.60
N ARG A 481 -17.43 0.30 25.82
CA ARG A 481 -18.71 0.96 26.10
C ARG A 481 -18.67 2.43 25.64
N PRO A 482 -19.80 3.04 25.27
CA PRO A 482 -19.88 4.46 24.90
C PRO A 482 -19.28 5.44 25.93
N SER A 483 -19.30 5.09 27.22
CA SER A 483 -18.70 5.89 28.29
C SER A 483 -17.17 5.91 28.29
N GLU A 484 -16.51 4.89 27.72
CA GLU A 484 -15.05 4.77 27.64
C GLU A 484 -14.48 5.58 26.45
N ARG A 485 -15.30 5.87 25.42
CA ARG A 485 -14.92 6.73 24.27
C ARG A 485 -14.61 8.17 24.71
N LYS A 486 -15.44 8.77 25.56
CA LYS A 486 -15.32 10.18 25.97
C LYS A 486 -14.04 10.54 26.74
N ALA A 487 -13.38 9.57 27.38
CA ALA A 487 -12.18 9.83 28.19
C ALA A 487 -10.86 9.53 27.44
N ALA A 488 -10.90 8.73 26.37
CA ALA A 488 -9.72 8.32 25.60
C ALA A 488 -9.36 9.29 24.44
N ASP A 489 -10.22 10.27 24.15
CA ASP A 489 -10.16 11.10 22.93
C ASP A 489 -9.52 12.50 23.13
N ILE A 490 -9.00 12.84 24.31
CA ILE A 490 -8.31 14.13 24.50
C ILE A 490 -6.86 13.99 24.06
N LEU A 491 -6.61 14.23 22.78
CA LEU A 491 -5.26 14.42 22.26
C LEU A 491 -4.61 15.65 22.91
N THR A 492 -3.39 15.49 23.42
CA THR A 492 -2.63 16.56 24.08
C THR A 492 -1.44 17.03 23.23
N SER A 493 -0.90 16.16 22.39
CA SER A 493 0.19 16.49 21.47
C SER A 493 -0.31 17.40 20.33
N PRO A 494 0.30 18.58 20.10
CA PRO A 494 -0.06 19.44 18.97
C PRO A 494 0.07 18.74 17.61
N THR A 495 1.06 17.87 17.46
CA THR A 495 1.24 17.10 16.22
C THR A 495 0.20 15.99 16.09
N ALA A 496 -0.19 15.34 17.20
CA ALA A 496 -1.30 14.39 17.18
C ALA A 496 -2.61 15.07 16.77
N ILE A 497 -2.91 16.25 17.32
CA ILE A 497 -4.07 17.06 16.95
C ILE A 497 -4.02 17.42 15.46
N LYS A 498 -2.86 17.84 14.94
CA LYS A 498 -2.67 18.14 13.51
C LYS A 498 -3.07 16.94 12.63
N TYR A 499 -2.59 15.74 12.95
CA TYR A 499 -2.90 14.55 12.16
C TYR A 499 -4.35 14.09 12.31
N SER A 500 -4.95 14.23 13.49
CA SER A 500 -6.39 14.00 13.66
C SER A 500 -7.21 14.93 12.77
N LEU A 501 -6.84 16.21 12.70
CA LEU A 501 -7.49 17.18 11.81
C LEU A 501 -7.26 16.88 10.32
N SER A 502 -6.11 16.31 9.95
CA SER A 502 -5.88 15.82 8.58
C SER A 502 -6.82 14.66 8.25
N ALA A 503 -6.94 13.68 9.14
CA ALA A 503 -7.86 12.55 8.99
C ALA A 503 -9.32 13.03 8.86
N ASP A 504 -9.73 14.02 9.66
CA ASP A 504 -11.05 14.62 9.58
C ASP A 504 -11.32 15.29 8.23
N LYS A 505 -10.35 16.06 7.71
CA LYS A 505 -10.45 16.68 6.39
C LYS A 505 -10.55 15.65 5.27
N ARG A 506 -9.77 14.57 5.37
CA ARG A 506 -9.82 13.48 4.38
C ARG A 506 -11.14 12.75 4.43
N ALA A 507 -11.66 12.44 5.62
CA ALA A 507 -12.97 11.83 5.78
C ALA A 507 -14.08 12.66 5.16
N LEU A 508 -14.08 13.98 5.41
CA LEU A 508 -15.00 14.91 4.78
C LEU A 508 -14.86 14.93 3.24
N ALA A 509 -13.64 14.94 2.72
CA ALA A 509 -13.40 14.92 1.28
C ALA A 509 -13.90 13.61 0.64
N MET A 510 -13.58 12.46 1.22
CA MET A 510 -14.09 11.16 0.75
C MET A 510 -15.62 11.10 0.80
N ASP A 511 -16.23 11.65 1.85
CA ASP A 511 -17.69 11.71 1.97
C ASP A 511 -18.33 12.55 0.87
N LYS A 512 -17.71 13.69 0.52
CA LYS A 512 -18.21 14.60 -0.50
C LYS A 512 -18.03 14.10 -1.94
N PHE A 513 -16.88 13.49 -2.23
CA PHE A 513 -16.49 13.19 -3.62
C PHE A 513 -16.61 11.72 -4.01
N MET A 514 -16.55 10.79 -3.04
CA MET A 514 -16.47 9.37 -3.33
C MET A 514 -17.73 8.60 -2.94
N TRP A 515 -18.54 9.06 -1.97
CA TRP A 515 -19.79 8.37 -1.65
C TRP A 515 -20.84 8.55 -2.76
N ASP A 516 -21.32 7.43 -3.32
CA ASP A 516 -22.45 7.41 -4.23
C ASP A 516 -23.68 6.86 -3.53
N GLY A 517 -24.59 7.76 -3.15
CA GLY A 517 -25.82 7.41 -2.43
C GLY A 517 -26.82 6.61 -3.25
N GLU A 518 -26.76 6.65 -4.59
CA GLU A 518 -27.66 5.85 -5.44
C GLU A 518 -27.25 4.38 -5.44
N SER A 519 -25.94 4.11 -5.55
CA SER A 519 -25.43 2.74 -5.53
C SER A 519 -25.05 2.22 -4.13
N GLY A 520 -25.06 3.08 -3.11
CA GLY A 520 -24.81 2.71 -1.71
C GLY A 520 -23.38 2.22 -1.47
N MET A 521 -22.41 2.78 -2.18
CA MET A 521 -20.99 2.43 -2.05
C MET A 521 -20.08 3.62 -2.35
N TRP A 522 -18.81 3.54 -1.98
CA TRP A 522 -17.81 4.52 -2.41
C TRP A 522 -17.34 4.21 -3.84
N ARG A 523 -17.04 5.25 -4.61
CA ARG A 523 -16.58 5.17 -5.99
C ARG A 523 -15.29 5.93 -6.15
N ASP A 524 -14.42 5.41 -7.01
CA ASP A 524 -13.25 6.16 -7.44
C ASP A 524 -13.68 7.44 -8.16
N TYR A 525 -12.91 8.51 -7.96
CA TYR A 525 -13.20 9.80 -8.55
C TYR A 525 -12.29 10.06 -9.74
N VAL A 526 -12.86 10.28 -10.93
CA VAL A 526 -12.10 10.57 -12.15
C VAL A 526 -11.94 12.08 -12.30
N ILE A 527 -10.70 12.56 -12.34
CA ILE A 527 -10.37 13.99 -12.40
C ILE A 527 -10.85 14.62 -13.71
N HIS A 528 -10.63 13.94 -14.84
CA HIS A 528 -11.06 14.37 -16.17
C HIS A 528 -11.87 13.26 -16.84
N SER A 529 -13.20 13.29 -16.75
CA SER A 529 -14.01 12.28 -17.45
C SER A 529 -14.08 12.53 -18.95
N HIS A 530 -14.26 11.46 -19.73
CA HIS A 530 -14.54 11.49 -21.16
C HIS A 530 -15.83 12.25 -21.52
N ALA A 531 -16.73 12.47 -20.54
CA ALA A 531 -17.95 13.27 -20.68
C ALA A 531 -17.77 14.75 -20.29
N GLY A 532 -16.54 15.20 -20.00
CA GLY A 532 -16.21 16.59 -19.71
C GLY A 532 -16.61 17.09 -18.33
N ARG A 533 -16.99 16.20 -17.39
CA ARG A 533 -17.24 16.54 -15.98
C ARG A 533 -16.61 15.51 -15.03
N PRO A 534 -15.89 15.92 -13.98
CA PRO A 534 -15.46 14.99 -12.95
C PRO A 534 -16.65 14.17 -12.43
N SER A 535 -16.51 12.86 -12.31
CA SER A 535 -17.60 11.97 -11.89
C SER A 535 -17.10 10.88 -10.95
N PRO A 536 -17.87 10.54 -9.89
CA PRO A 536 -17.80 9.21 -9.30
C PRO A 536 -18.10 8.17 -10.39
N GLY A 537 -17.36 7.07 -10.43
CA GLY A 537 -17.68 5.94 -11.32
C GLY A 537 -16.74 5.72 -12.51
N GLY A 538 -15.47 6.10 -12.40
CA GLY A 538 -14.45 5.49 -13.26
C GLY A 538 -14.18 4.06 -12.82
N GLY A 539 -14.20 3.10 -13.75
CA GLY A 539 -13.81 1.72 -13.48
C GLY A 539 -14.93 0.80 -13.00
N ALA A 540 -14.61 -0.49 -12.93
CA ALA A 540 -15.52 -1.53 -12.48
C ALA A 540 -15.88 -1.41 -11.00
N THR A 541 -17.11 -1.79 -10.62
CA THR A 541 -17.42 -2.10 -9.21
C THR A 541 -16.42 -3.15 -8.73
N SER A 542 -15.75 -2.86 -7.61
CA SER A 542 -14.66 -3.67 -7.07
C SER A 542 -14.67 -3.66 -5.55
N VAL A 543 -13.89 -4.55 -4.95
CA VAL A 543 -13.76 -4.63 -3.49
C VAL A 543 -13.25 -3.31 -2.88
N SER A 544 -12.46 -2.53 -3.62
CA SER A 544 -11.94 -1.24 -3.16
C SER A 544 -13.06 -0.26 -2.73
N ASN A 545 -14.24 -0.38 -3.36
CA ASN A 545 -15.41 0.45 -3.09
C ASN A 545 -15.94 0.30 -1.67
N PHE A 546 -15.51 -0.72 -0.92
CA PHE A 546 -15.96 -1.02 0.44
C PHE A 546 -14.84 -0.94 1.49
N ILE A 547 -13.58 -0.71 1.07
CA ILE A 547 -12.42 -0.54 1.97
C ILE A 547 -12.56 0.62 2.98
N PRO A 548 -13.36 1.69 2.74
CA PRO A 548 -13.66 2.67 3.79
C PRO A 548 -14.29 2.08 5.07
N LEU A 549 -14.92 0.91 4.99
CA LEU A 549 -15.38 0.16 6.17
C LEU A 549 -14.20 -0.30 7.03
N TRP A 550 -13.15 -0.86 6.41
CA TRP A 550 -11.90 -1.25 7.08
C TRP A 550 -11.19 -0.05 7.72
N ALA A 551 -11.15 1.06 6.99
CA ALA A 551 -10.58 2.29 7.49
C ALA A 551 -11.36 2.86 8.69
N GLY A 552 -12.62 2.44 8.89
CA GLY A 552 -13.53 2.97 9.90
C GLY A 552 -13.94 4.41 9.60
N LEU A 553 -13.98 4.78 8.32
CA LEU A 553 -14.24 6.14 7.85
C LEU A 553 -15.56 6.69 8.40
N THR A 554 -16.60 5.88 8.41
CA THR A 554 -17.97 6.23 8.81
C THR A 554 -18.14 6.48 10.31
N ALA A 555 -17.16 6.10 11.13
CA ALA A 555 -17.14 6.45 12.55
C ALA A 555 -16.66 7.90 12.78
N ASN A 556 -16.11 8.56 11.75
CA ASN A 556 -15.72 9.96 11.83
C ASN A 556 -16.98 10.86 11.93
N PRO A 557 -17.08 11.76 12.93
CA PRO A 557 -18.23 12.66 13.07
C PRO A 557 -18.51 13.60 11.91
N LEU A 558 -17.53 13.85 11.02
CA LEU A 558 -17.70 14.67 9.83
C LEU A 558 -18.31 13.91 8.64
N VAL A 559 -18.42 12.59 8.72
CA VAL A 559 -19.12 11.78 7.72
C VAL A 559 -20.61 11.84 8.03
N MET A 560 -21.38 12.44 7.13
CA MET A 560 -22.82 12.59 7.31
C MET A 560 -23.51 11.22 7.27
N ASP A 561 -24.49 10.97 8.15
CA ASP A 561 -25.28 9.74 8.17
C ASP A 561 -24.43 8.44 8.15
N GLY A 562 -23.27 8.45 8.83
CA GLY A 562 -22.29 7.37 8.78
C GLY A 562 -22.87 5.98 9.06
N SER A 563 -23.77 5.84 10.05
CA SER A 563 -24.42 4.57 10.37
C SER A 563 -25.31 4.06 9.23
N THR A 564 -26.04 4.95 8.56
CA THR A 564 -26.87 4.64 7.38
C THR A 564 -25.99 4.20 6.21
N LYS A 565 -24.86 4.89 5.98
CA LYS A 565 -23.89 4.54 4.93
C LYS A 565 -23.29 3.16 5.15
N VAL A 566 -22.94 2.80 6.39
CA VAL A 566 -22.47 1.45 6.72
C VAL A 566 -23.51 0.40 6.38
N ALA A 567 -24.76 0.60 6.82
CA ALA A 567 -25.85 -0.34 6.54
C ALA A 567 -26.07 -0.52 5.03
N GLN A 568 -26.07 0.58 4.27
CA GLN A 568 -26.19 0.57 2.82
C GLN A 568 -25.01 -0.15 2.16
N ALA A 569 -23.78 0.15 2.56
CA ALA A 569 -22.59 -0.48 2.01
C ALA A 569 -22.56 -2.00 2.26
N ILE A 570 -22.93 -2.46 3.46
CA ILE A 570 -23.05 -3.90 3.76
C ILE A 570 -24.12 -4.54 2.87
N ALA A 571 -25.31 -3.93 2.76
CA ALA A 571 -26.38 -4.45 1.93
C ALA A 571 -26.00 -4.51 0.45
N THR A 572 -25.37 -3.46 -0.06
CA THR A 572 -24.85 -3.40 -1.43
C THR A 572 -23.76 -4.44 -1.68
N LEU A 573 -22.81 -4.62 -0.76
CA LEU A 573 -21.77 -5.64 -0.89
C LEU A 573 -22.38 -7.05 -0.97
N LYS A 574 -23.30 -7.37 -0.05
CA LYS A 574 -24.02 -8.66 -0.02
C LYS A 574 -24.78 -8.93 -1.32
N ALA A 575 -25.44 -7.91 -1.86
CA ALA A 575 -26.21 -8.02 -3.10
C ALA A 575 -25.34 -7.97 -4.37
N SER A 576 -24.07 -7.60 -4.25
CA SER A 576 -23.17 -7.46 -5.39
C SER A 576 -22.71 -8.82 -5.91
N ALA A 577 -22.24 -8.84 -7.16
CA ALA A 577 -21.55 -10.00 -7.70
C ALA A 577 -20.14 -10.20 -7.11
N LEU A 578 -19.66 -9.37 -6.17
CA LEU A 578 -18.32 -9.52 -5.59
C LEU A 578 -18.23 -10.72 -4.64
N VAL A 579 -19.28 -10.97 -3.85
CA VAL A 579 -19.34 -12.11 -2.94
C VAL A 579 -19.57 -13.38 -3.74
N GLN A 580 -18.63 -14.32 -3.66
CA GLN A 580 -18.70 -15.62 -4.33
C GLN A 580 -18.37 -16.76 -3.35
N VAL A 581 -18.62 -17.99 -3.80
CA VAL A 581 -18.44 -19.19 -2.98
C VAL A 581 -17.00 -19.43 -2.51
N GLY A 582 -16.01 -18.91 -3.24
CA GLY A 582 -14.60 -18.98 -2.88
C GLY A 582 -14.04 -17.71 -2.23
N GLY A 583 -14.91 -16.78 -1.80
CA GLY A 583 -14.54 -15.47 -1.27
C GLY A 583 -14.91 -14.32 -2.21
N LEU A 584 -14.29 -13.16 -2.02
CA LEU A 584 -14.54 -11.95 -2.81
C LEU A 584 -13.73 -11.95 -4.11
N GLN A 585 -14.40 -11.95 -5.26
CA GLN A 585 -13.74 -11.60 -6.53
C GLN A 585 -13.35 -10.11 -6.53
N THR A 586 -12.28 -9.77 -7.23
CA THR A 586 -11.67 -8.42 -7.22
C THR A 586 -12.59 -7.34 -7.77
N THR A 587 -13.15 -7.58 -8.97
CA THR A 587 -14.10 -6.70 -9.66
C THR A 587 -15.27 -7.50 -10.21
N VAL A 588 -16.31 -6.82 -10.68
CA VAL A 588 -17.42 -7.46 -11.41
C VAL A 588 -17.17 -7.60 -12.92
N LYS A 589 -16.01 -7.16 -13.43
CA LYS A 589 -15.68 -7.20 -14.86
C LYS A 589 -14.69 -8.33 -15.13
N SER A 590 -14.98 -9.11 -16.16
CA SER A 590 -14.08 -10.15 -16.65
C SER A 590 -13.22 -9.57 -17.76
N THR A 591 -11.92 -9.60 -17.55
CA THR A 591 -10.89 -9.17 -18.51
C THR A 591 -9.81 -10.26 -18.57
N ARG A 592 -8.72 -10.00 -19.30
CA ARG A 592 -7.52 -10.85 -19.25
C ARG A 592 -6.57 -10.47 -18.10
N GLU A 593 -6.88 -9.39 -17.39
CA GLU A 593 -6.04 -8.87 -16.33
C GLU A 593 -6.28 -9.61 -15.02
N GLN A 594 -5.26 -9.61 -14.15
CA GLN A 594 -5.27 -10.45 -12.95
C GLN A 594 -6.04 -9.83 -11.76
N TRP A 595 -6.20 -8.51 -11.71
CA TRP A 595 -6.98 -7.82 -10.68
C TRP A 595 -8.42 -7.56 -11.15
N ASP A 596 -9.05 -8.60 -11.69
CA ASP A 596 -10.42 -8.61 -12.20
C ASP A 596 -11.10 -9.96 -11.93
N ARG A 597 -12.39 -10.07 -12.24
CA ARG A 597 -13.11 -11.36 -12.21
C ARG A 597 -12.40 -12.38 -13.11
N PRO A 598 -12.17 -13.63 -12.67
CA PRO A 598 -12.73 -14.28 -11.47
C PRO A 598 -11.82 -14.27 -10.23
N ASN A 599 -10.70 -13.54 -10.24
CA ASN A 599 -9.68 -13.70 -9.22
C ASN A 599 -10.06 -13.08 -7.88
N ALA A 600 -9.73 -13.80 -6.81
CA ALA A 600 -9.77 -13.38 -5.42
C ALA A 600 -8.34 -13.31 -4.86
N TRP A 601 -8.02 -12.19 -4.20
CA TRP A 601 -6.68 -11.93 -3.66
C TRP A 601 -6.71 -11.86 -2.13
N PRO A 602 -5.74 -12.49 -1.43
CA PRO A 602 -5.70 -12.52 0.03
C PRO A 602 -5.82 -11.14 0.70
N PRO A 603 -5.11 -10.09 0.22
CA PRO A 603 -5.27 -8.72 0.72
C PRO A 603 -6.71 -8.24 0.84
N LEU A 604 -7.49 -8.44 -0.23
CA LEU A 604 -8.84 -7.92 -0.34
C LEU A 604 -9.81 -8.70 0.55
N GLN A 605 -9.54 -9.99 0.77
CA GLN A 605 -10.31 -10.79 1.71
C GLN A 605 -10.10 -10.29 3.14
N GLN A 606 -8.83 -10.18 3.55
CA GLN A 606 -8.49 -9.82 4.92
C GLN A 606 -9.01 -8.42 5.27
N LEU A 607 -8.75 -7.42 4.42
CA LEU A 607 -9.21 -6.05 4.66
C LEU A 607 -10.74 -6.00 4.79
N MET A 608 -11.48 -6.73 3.95
CA MET A 608 -12.93 -6.73 4.00
C MET A 608 -13.49 -7.49 5.20
N ILE A 609 -12.98 -8.67 5.53
CA ILE A 609 -13.38 -9.43 6.72
C ILE A 609 -13.18 -8.57 7.96
N GLU A 610 -11.99 -7.97 8.12
CA GLU A 610 -11.70 -7.09 9.23
C GLU A 610 -12.59 -5.84 9.23
N GLY A 611 -12.81 -5.21 8.07
CA GLY A 611 -13.65 -4.03 7.95
C GLY A 611 -15.11 -4.29 8.29
N LEU A 612 -15.65 -5.44 7.91
CA LEU A 612 -17.00 -5.86 8.24
C LEU A 612 -17.18 -6.10 9.74
N VAL A 613 -16.21 -6.77 10.40
CA VAL A 613 -16.23 -6.94 11.88
C VAL A 613 -16.19 -5.57 12.57
N ARG A 614 -15.36 -4.65 12.08
CA ARG A 614 -15.20 -3.30 12.66
C ARG A 614 -16.47 -2.45 12.60
N THR A 615 -17.43 -2.77 11.72
CA THR A 615 -18.72 -2.06 11.68
C THR A 615 -19.54 -2.25 12.96
N ASN A 616 -19.28 -3.33 13.73
CA ASN A 616 -20.07 -3.72 14.90
C ASN A 616 -21.58 -3.86 14.60
N MET A 617 -21.92 -4.17 13.33
CA MET A 617 -23.27 -4.50 12.89
C MET A 617 -23.39 -6.01 12.73
N SER A 618 -24.48 -6.59 13.23
CA SER A 618 -24.76 -8.03 13.15
C SER A 618 -24.61 -8.58 11.74
N GLU A 619 -25.15 -7.89 10.75
CA GLU A 619 -25.16 -8.28 9.36
C GLU A 619 -23.76 -8.23 8.75
N GLY A 620 -22.93 -7.28 9.19
CA GLY A 620 -21.53 -7.16 8.80
C GLY A 620 -20.69 -8.28 9.38
N ILE A 621 -20.80 -8.52 10.69
CA ILE A 621 -20.09 -9.60 11.39
C ILE A 621 -20.45 -10.97 10.76
N GLN A 622 -21.74 -11.23 10.50
CA GLN A 622 -22.17 -12.46 9.84
C GLN A 622 -21.53 -12.64 8.46
N LEU A 623 -21.46 -11.57 7.65
CA LEU A 623 -20.80 -11.65 6.34
C LEU A 623 -19.29 -11.88 6.47
N ALA A 624 -18.66 -11.28 7.48
CA ALA A 624 -17.25 -11.49 7.74
C ALA A 624 -16.96 -12.95 8.07
N ASP A 625 -17.81 -13.59 8.89
CA ASP A 625 -17.70 -15.00 9.23
C ASP A 625 -17.87 -15.91 8.02
N GLU A 626 -18.87 -15.64 7.17
CA GLU A 626 -19.11 -16.35 5.91
C GLU A 626 -17.91 -16.24 4.95
N LEU A 627 -17.36 -15.03 4.79
CA LEU A 627 -16.20 -14.78 3.93
C LEU A 627 -14.92 -15.41 4.48
N ALA A 628 -14.71 -15.36 5.80
CA ALA A 628 -13.57 -16.00 6.45
C ALA A 628 -13.60 -17.51 6.26
N LYS A 629 -14.77 -18.14 6.44
CA LYS A 629 -14.97 -19.56 6.18
C LYS A 629 -14.70 -19.91 4.72
N ALA A 630 -15.36 -19.22 3.77
CA ALA A 630 -15.20 -19.46 2.34
C ALA A 630 -13.74 -19.34 1.88
N TRP A 631 -13.02 -18.34 2.41
CA TRP A 631 -11.62 -18.13 2.08
C TRP A 631 -10.70 -19.21 2.66
N LEU A 632 -10.86 -19.58 3.93
CA LEU A 632 -10.08 -20.64 4.56
C LEU A 632 -10.30 -21.99 3.86
N GLU A 633 -11.55 -22.35 3.58
CA GLU A 633 -11.88 -23.58 2.85
C GLU A 633 -11.29 -23.58 1.44
N SER A 634 -11.42 -22.48 0.70
CA SER A 634 -10.86 -22.38 -0.66
C SER A 634 -9.35 -22.53 -0.69
N ASN A 635 -8.66 -21.94 0.28
CA ASN A 635 -7.20 -22.05 0.37
C ASN A 635 -6.77 -23.46 0.81
N TYR A 636 -7.46 -24.04 1.79
CA TYR A 636 -7.17 -25.38 2.26
C TYR A 636 -7.39 -26.43 1.16
N LEU A 637 -8.48 -26.35 0.39
CA LEU A 637 -8.72 -27.25 -0.73
C LEU A 637 -7.64 -27.13 -1.81
N GLY A 638 -7.19 -25.91 -2.11
CA GLY A 638 -6.12 -25.69 -3.08
C GLY A 638 -4.79 -26.27 -2.60
N PHE A 639 -4.49 -26.09 -1.32
CA PHE A 639 -3.32 -26.68 -0.67
C PHE A 639 -3.39 -28.21 -0.62
N ALA A 640 -4.51 -28.79 -0.20
CA ALA A 640 -4.69 -30.24 -0.10
C ALA A 640 -4.55 -30.93 -1.46
N ASN A 641 -5.04 -30.29 -2.52
CA ASN A 641 -4.96 -30.84 -3.88
C ASN A 641 -3.58 -30.69 -4.52
N SER A 642 -2.91 -29.55 -4.31
CA SER A 642 -1.68 -29.22 -5.05
C SER A 642 -0.39 -29.37 -4.22
N GLY A 643 -0.48 -29.35 -2.89
CA GLY A 643 0.65 -29.20 -1.97
C GLY A 643 1.19 -27.77 -1.86
N TYR A 644 0.61 -26.81 -2.58
CA TYR A 644 1.10 -25.43 -2.65
C TYR A 644 0.05 -24.41 -2.26
N MET A 645 0.52 -23.29 -1.73
CA MET A 645 -0.27 -22.08 -1.56
C MET A 645 -0.11 -21.20 -2.80
N HIS A 646 -1.21 -20.65 -3.31
CA HIS A 646 -1.19 -19.81 -4.51
C HIS A 646 -1.14 -18.32 -4.17
N GLU A 647 -0.59 -17.54 -5.11
CA GLU A 647 -0.64 -16.07 -5.08
C GLU A 647 -2.07 -15.52 -5.00
N LYS A 648 -2.98 -16.12 -5.79
CA LYS A 648 -4.36 -15.71 -5.99
C LYS A 648 -5.23 -16.92 -6.33
N TYR A 649 -6.52 -16.84 -6.03
CA TYR A 649 -7.48 -17.95 -6.19
C TYR A 649 -8.64 -17.57 -7.10
N ASN A 650 -9.37 -18.55 -7.60
CA ASN A 650 -10.61 -18.35 -8.33
C ASN A 650 -11.79 -18.24 -7.36
N ALA A 651 -12.51 -17.12 -7.37
CA ALA A 651 -13.62 -16.89 -6.46
C ALA A 651 -14.85 -17.78 -6.72
N PHE A 652 -14.98 -18.37 -7.92
CA PHE A 652 -16.12 -19.23 -8.30
C PHE A 652 -15.89 -20.71 -7.98
N ILE A 653 -14.63 -21.13 -7.90
CA ILE A 653 -14.24 -22.53 -7.79
C ILE A 653 -13.30 -22.64 -6.59
N PRO A 654 -13.82 -22.96 -5.39
CA PRO A 654 -13.00 -23.19 -4.20
C PRO A 654 -11.87 -24.19 -4.49
N GLY A 655 -10.66 -23.88 -4.02
CA GLY A 655 -9.46 -24.67 -4.29
C GLY A 655 -8.77 -24.40 -5.62
N ALA A 656 -9.44 -23.80 -6.60
CA ALA A 656 -8.80 -23.48 -7.87
C ALA A 656 -7.93 -22.21 -7.77
N ARG A 657 -6.75 -22.27 -8.40
CA ARG A 657 -5.87 -21.11 -8.58
C ARG A 657 -6.52 -20.05 -9.47
N GLY A 658 -6.17 -18.78 -9.24
CA GLY A 658 -6.49 -17.69 -10.15
C GLY A 658 -5.52 -17.61 -11.33
N GLU A 659 -5.89 -16.87 -12.38
CA GLU A 659 -5.15 -16.79 -13.66
C GLU A 659 -5.10 -15.35 -14.21
N GLY A 660 -4.51 -15.15 -15.40
CA GLY A 660 -4.46 -13.83 -16.07
C GLY A 660 -3.28 -12.96 -15.64
N GLY A 661 -3.16 -11.79 -16.30
CA GLY A 661 -2.04 -10.86 -16.13
C GLY A 661 -0.87 -11.13 -17.08
N GLU A 662 0.28 -10.50 -16.79
CA GLU A 662 1.46 -10.48 -17.68
C GLU A 662 2.48 -11.61 -17.42
N TYR A 663 2.29 -12.41 -16.37
CA TYR A 663 3.19 -13.50 -15.99
C TYR A 663 2.44 -14.76 -15.54
N TYR A 664 3.15 -15.89 -15.53
CA TYR A 664 2.60 -17.17 -15.08
C TYR A 664 2.27 -17.14 -13.57
N PRO A 665 1.14 -17.70 -13.12
CA PRO A 665 0.78 -17.71 -11.69
C PRO A 665 1.89 -18.25 -10.77
N GLN A 666 2.07 -17.63 -9.60
CA GLN A 666 3.13 -17.98 -8.65
C GLN A 666 2.62 -18.82 -7.47
N VAL A 667 3.54 -19.58 -6.85
CA VAL A 667 3.30 -20.41 -5.66
C VAL A 667 4.19 -19.98 -4.50
N GLY A 668 3.76 -20.22 -3.27
CA GLY A 668 4.48 -19.85 -2.06
C GLY A 668 3.53 -19.58 -0.88
N PHE A 669 2.62 -18.62 -0.92
CA PHE A 669 2.92 -17.24 -1.32
C PHE A 669 2.78 -16.36 -0.06
N GLY A 670 3.75 -15.49 0.22
CA GLY A 670 3.91 -14.80 1.50
C GLY A 670 2.64 -14.18 2.10
N TRP A 671 1.90 -13.36 1.34
CA TRP A 671 0.66 -12.74 1.84
C TRP A 671 -0.49 -13.73 2.06
N THR A 672 -0.51 -14.87 1.37
CA THR A 672 -1.59 -15.85 1.40
C THR A 672 -1.43 -16.63 2.68
N ASN A 673 -0.19 -17.07 2.92
CA ASN A 673 0.22 -17.70 4.17
C ASN A 673 -0.08 -16.77 5.34
N GLY A 674 0.29 -15.49 5.22
CA GLY A 674 0.06 -14.49 6.25
C GLY A 674 -1.42 -14.24 6.57
N VAL A 675 -2.26 -14.07 5.54
CA VAL A 675 -3.71 -13.91 5.71
C VAL A 675 -4.34 -15.16 6.31
N VAL A 676 -3.99 -16.35 5.81
CA VAL A 676 -4.55 -17.60 6.33
C VAL A 676 -4.17 -17.82 7.79
N LEU A 677 -2.90 -17.67 8.16
CA LEU A 677 -2.44 -17.82 9.55
C LEU A 677 -3.10 -16.79 10.48
N HIS A 678 -3.26 -15.55 10.00
CA HIS A 678 -3.98 -14.51 10.73
C HIS A 678 -5.46 -14.89 10.96
N LEU A 679 -6.15 -15.39 9.94
CA LEU A 679 -7.55 -15.81 10.03
C LEU A 679 -7.72 -17.07 10.86
N LEU A 680 -6.84 -18.06 10.75
CA LEU A 680 -6.86 -19.28 11.58
C LEU A 680 -6.71 -18.94 13.06
N LYS A 681 -5.85 -17.97 13.41
CA LYS A 681 -5.71 -17.49 14.79
C LYS A 681 -7.01 -16.90 15.37
N ILE A 682 -7.87 -16.35 14.53
CA ILE A 682 -9.13 -15.68 14.93
C ILE A 682 -10.34 -16.63 14.82
N TYR A 683 -10.40 -17.45 13.78
CA TYR A 683 -11.59 -18.21 13.36
C TYR A 683 -11.41 -19.74 13.35
N GLY A 684 -10.19 -20.25 13.48
CA GLY A 684 -9.86 -21.64 13.14
C GLY A 684 -10.69 -22.69 13.89
N ASP A 685 -10.87 -22.55 15.20
CA ASP A 685 -11.65 -23.48 16.01
C ASP A 685 -13.16 -23.42 15.77
N SER A 686 -13.69 -22.27 15.34
CA SER A 686 -15.12 -22.11 15.05
C SER A 686 -15.62 -23.04 13.95
N TRP A 687 -14.71 -23.55 13.11
CA TRP A 687 -15.05 -24.32 11.91
C TRP A 687 -14.41 -25.72 11.85
N ALA A 688 -13.36 -25.99 12.63
CA ALA A 688 -12.73 -27.31 12.72
C ALA A 688 -13.71 -28.42 13.12
N VAL A 689 -14.72 -28.11 13.94
CA VAL A 689 -15.72 -29.08 14.45
C VAL A 689 -16.75 -29.50 13.38
N LEU A 690 -16.96 -28.69 12.32
CA LEU A 690 -17.96 -28.97 11.28
C LEU A 690 -17.35 -29.61 10.02
N GLY A 691 -16.04 -29.47 9.81
CA GLY A 691 -15.34 -29.96 8.63
C GLY A 691 -14.94 -31.43 8.71
N ASP A 692 -14.51 -31.93 9.87
CA ASP A 692 -13.92 -33.28 9.93
C ASP A 692 -14.92 -34.42 9.61
N ASN A 693 -16.22 -34.24 9.86
CA ASN A 693 -17.24 -35.26 9.53
C ASN A 693 -17.74 -35.21 8.06
N ALA A 694 -17.55 -34.10 7.35
CA ALA A 694 -17.97 -33.97 5.94
C ALA A 694 -16.80 -34.08 4.97
N MET A 695 -15.62 -33.56 5.36
CA MET A 695 -14.43 -33.44 4.51
C MET A 695 -13.61 -34.74 4.42
N LEU A 696 -13.73 -35.65 5.39
CA LEU A 696 -13.08 -36.97 5.34
C LEU A 696 -13.84 -37.97 4.45
N SER A 697 -15.11 -37.72 4.12
CA SER A 697 -15.93 -38.69 3.38
C SER A 697 -15.65 -38.77 1.87
N GLU A 698 -14.99 -37.77 1.27
CA GLU A 698 -14.63 -37.76 -0.16
C GLU A 698 -13.12 -37.92 -0.43
N ALA A 699 -12.26 -37.76 0.58
CA ALA A 699 -10.79 -37.79 0.42
C ALA A 699 -10.11 -39.10 0.89
N ASP A 700 -10.79 -39.92 1.70
CA ASP A 700 -10.17 -41.09 2.35
C ASP A 700 -9.93 -42.31 1.45
N GLU A 701 -10.54 -42.40 0.26
CA GLU A 701 -10.29 -43.56 -0.63
C GLU A 701 -8.97 -43.49 -1.40
N GLU A 702 -8.32 -42.32 -1.54
CA GLU A 702 -7.03 -42.20 -2.26
C GLU A 702 -5.82 -41.89 -1.38
N LEU A 703 -6.00 -41.30 -0.18
CA LEU A 703 -4.89 -40.82 0.65
C LEU A 703 -4.10 -41.92 1.38
N SER A 704 -4.66 -43.13 1.52
CA SER A 704 -4.05 -44.25 2.27
C SER A 704 -2.84 -44.90 1.57
N SER A 705 -2.44 -44.42 0.39
CA SER A 705 -1.40 -45.04 -0.45
C SER A 705 -0.16 -44.20 -0.73
N ARG A 706 -0.03 -42.96 -0.21
CA ARG A 706 1.09 -42.06 -0.56
C ARG A 706 2.11 -41.89 0.59
N PRO A 707 3.42 -41.96 0.31
CA PRO A 707 4.44 -41.76 1.34
C PRO A 707 4.52 -40.30 1.78
N ALA A 708 4.90 -40.09 3.05
CA ALA A 708 5.06 -38.77 3.65
C ALA A 708 5.97 -37.86 2.82
N ALA A 709 5.49 -36.65 2.50
CA ALA A 709 6.23 -35.66 1.73
C ALA A 709 7.48 -35.21 2.49
N SER A 710 8.65 -35.44 1.91
CA SER A 710 9.94 -34.98 2.43
C SER A 710 10.20 -33.51 2.08
N ALA A 711 10.71 -32.77 3.07
CA ALA A 711 11.41 -31.48 2.99
C ALA A 711 11.08 -30.52 1.82
N PHE A 712 10.37 -29.45 2.16
CA PHE A 712 10.18 -28.23 1.36
C PHE A 712 11.51 -27.67 0.84
N ASP A 713 11.69 -27.63 -0.48
CA ASP A 713 12.68 -26.77 -1.14
C ASP A 713 11.99 -25.90 -2.20
N VAL A 714 11.76 -24.63 -1.86
CA VAL A 714 11.12 -23.62 -2.73
C VAL A 714 12.15 -22.96 -3.66
N SER A 715 13.43 -23.35 -3.58
CA SER A 715 14.51 -22.70 -4.35
C SER A 715 14.70 -23.25 -5.76
N ASP A 716 14.12 -24.41 -6.09
CA ASP A 716 14.41 -25.13 -7.35
C ASP A 716 13.18 -25.39 -8.26
N VAL A 717 12.04 -24.74 -7.99
CA VAL A 717 10.84 -24.93 -8.81
C VAL A 717 10.89 -24.02 -10.04
N GLY A 718 11.63 -24.45 -11.06
CA GLY A 718 11.37 -24.06 -12.44
C GLY A 718 9.96 -24.47 -12.84
N SER A 719 9.32 -23.69 -13.72
CA SER A 719 7.97 -23.88 -14.26
C SER A 719 7.53 -25.34 -14.36
N VAL A 720 6.74 -25.82 -13.41
CA VAL A 720 6.11 -27.15 -13.48
C VAL A 720 4.83 -27.02 -14.30
N GLU A 721 4.84 -27.59 -15.51
CA GLU A 721 3.63 -27.83 -16.28
C GLU A 721 2.79 -28.90 -15.56
N VAL A 722 1.63 -28.52 -15.06
CA VAL A 722 0.58 -29.45 -14.61
C VAL A 722 -0.47 -29.50 -15.72
N GLU A 723 -0.76 -30.70 -16.24
CA GLU A 723 -1.69 -30.92 -17.34
C GLU A 723 -3.08 -30.30 -17.08
N HIS A 724 -3.56 -29.56 -18.07
CA HIS A 724 -4.83 -28.83 -18.04
C HIS A 724 -6.03 -29.73 -18.32
N THR A 725 -7.00 -29.79 -17.40
CA THR A 725 -8.41 -29.98 -17.77
C THR A 725 -9.11 -28.63 -17.75
N SER A 726 -9.30 -28.05 -18.93
CA SER A 726 -9.93 -26.75 -19.12
C SER A 726 -11.45 -26.83 -18.92
N ILE A 727 -12.00 -26.14 -17.91
CA ILE A 727 -13.43 -25.81 -17.83
C ILE A 727 -13.60 -24.42 -18.45
N THR A 728 -14.05 -24.36 -19.70
CA THR A 728 -13.95 -23.15 -20.55
C THR A 728 -15.25 -22.45 -20.87
N THR A 729 -16.40 -22.78 -20.26
CA THR A 729 -17.64 -22.06 -20.59
C THR A 729 -18.48 -21.61 -19.39
N ARG A 730 -19.04 -20.41 -19.52
CA ARG A 730 -19.99 -19.76 -18.60
C ARG A 730 -21.21 -20.65 -18.31
N GLU A 731 -21.66 -21.42 -19.29
CA GLU A 731 -22.82 -22.31 -19.14
C GLU A 731 -22.51 -23.54 -18.29
N GLU A 732 -21.27 -24.06 -18.32
CA GLU A 732 -20.85 -25.20 -17.50
C GLU A 732 -20.66 -24.80 -16.04
N GLY A 733 -20.11 -23.61 -15.78
CA GLY A 733 -20.04 -23.04 -14.43
C GLY A 733 -21.42 -22.75 -13.84
N ASP A 734 -22.32 -22.11 -14.60
CA ASP A 734 -23.70 -21.82 -14.17
C ASP A 734 -24.57 -23.09 -14.03
N ARG A 735 -24.19 -24.19 -14.70
CA ARG A 735 -24.81 -25.52 -14.56
C ARG A 735 -24.31 -26.23 -13.31
N ALA A 736 -23.00 -26.25 -13.07
CA ALA A 736 -22.41 -26.85 -11.87
C ALA A 736 -22.90 -26.15 -10.58
N VAL A 737 -23.05 -24.82 -10.61
CA VAL A 737 -23.63 -24.06 -9.49
C VAL A 737 -25.10 -24.41 -9.27
N ARG A 738 -25.90 -24.59 -10.33
CA ARG A 738 -27.31 -25.02 -10.21
C ARG A 738 -27.43 -26.44 -9.67
N GLU A 739 -26.68 -27.39 -10.24
CA GLU A 739 -26.71 -28.80 -9.83
C GLU A 739 -26.21 -29.00 -8.38
N ARG A 740 -25.31 -28.14 -7.89
CA ARG A 740 -24.86 -28.18 -6.49
C ARG A 740 -25.86 -27.51 -5.54
N ARG A 741 -26.56 -26.46 -5.98
CA ARG A 741 -27.62 -25.78 -5.22
C ARG A 741 -28.87 -26.66 -5.08
N GLU A 742 -29.21 -27.43 -6.11
CA GLU A 742 -30.27 -28.43 -6.07
C GLU A 742 -29.93 -29.59 -5.13
N ARG A 743 -28.67 -30.09 -5.17
CA ARG A 743 -28.20 -31.11 -4.22
C ARG A 743 -28.18 -30.66 -2.76
N MET A 744 -27.86 -29.39 -2.48
CA MET A 744 -27.95 -28.87 -1.10
C MET A 744 -29.40 -28.72 -0.62
N MET A 745 -30.36 -28.43 -1.50
CA MET A 745 -31.78 -28.39 -1.13
C MET A 745 -32.36 -29.80 -0.87
N GLU A 746 -31.85 -30.84 -1.54
CA GLU A 746 -32.24 -32.23 -1.26
C GLU A 746 -31.73 -32.73 0.10
N ILE A 747 -30.59 -32.23 0.58
CA ILE A 747 -30.02 -32.58 1.89
C ILE A 747 -30.79 -31.90 3.04
N GLU A 748 -31.35 -30.71 2.84
CA GLU A 748 -32.19 -30.02 3.85
C GLU A 748 -33.66 -30.48 3.86
N GLY A 749 -34.10 -31.27 2.87
CA GLY A 749 -35.48 -31.78 2.76
C GLY A 749 -35.73 -33.19 3.31
N GLY A 750 -34.68 -33.92 3.69
CA GLY A 750 -34.77 -35.30 4.17
C GLY A 750 -34.81 -35.42 5.69
N GLY A 751 -35.95 -35.12 6.31
CA GLY A 751 -36.14 -35.38 7.74
C GLY A 751 -36.33 -36.87 8.03
N ILE A 752 -35.56 -37.41 9.00
CA ILE A 752 -36.00 -37.88 10.34
C ILE A 752 -34.80 -37.72 11.27
#